data_AF-A0A7Y6BVM1-F1
#
_entry.id   AF-A0A7Y6BVM1-F1
#
_cell.length_a   1.000
_cell.length_b   1.000
_cell.length_c   1.000
_cell.angle_alpha   90.00
_cell.angle_beta   90.00
_cell.angle_gamma   90.00
#
_symmetry.space_group_name_H-M   'P 1'
#
loop_
_entity.id
_entity.type
_entity.pdbx_description
1 polymer ?
#
loop_
_entity_poly.entity_id
_entity_poly.type
_entity_poly.pdbx_seq_one_letter_code
_entity_poly.pdbx_strand_id
1 'polypeptide(L)'
;MTTSILEKNESLIEMNPSLKQMSRPMIASIKEYYSNPSRKGWESIQQYSIGPHTVSSLYEMFSGSMDRPESSEFEAFLLYITKDLRIIRTEKEGKVFEAFVKMILLNEDDSTLVGISLAGSLSACRAIHALFYEQKEVMVTNFFSGEVKFYKSTRNYRRIEEVHSKVCHTFLLPRVAIVQEYNEACLEADANNKAHPPRILMSRGNINELAGQFIAQKFNLPKTRDWADLYLSLIPKDKWTTIKTIQTDLDDVEETITTIQINTMKEEEVLSCIDQAIIDGTLNVFSSTNTTSNVVFDDGMTTEDYLRKNAEILSTKMEMYLKPLYNGQTYTKYIGMTNRICLPAQARAVMGILTILKEGYSAFLNADMGCGKTQMSLTASYVLSQEQHSRGSHSGISVLITAPSITIPKWAGEEIPKVLGEHHTRIRVINSTEDALDYVRKVKSKESKVPSGTIEFVLVSTDRMKLTANKFICSAIWNHRTQNWRCPDCYQPIKSPKPKDAEAGIVASWKDIVEYPKYPPTIEELNEARLDKTITPAGLPRSYVNRYTSFIRQLQCECKSPSIKDDQEPKKHKIKKNCTLARPALKSRGEDRNKVRWMIAEIFQKHLKGHFKLGIFDEIQQMKASNSGRGLSFHKLLKSCSKAMFLTGTLTSGISSSIQSTLWRSDPQSLINEGFEHSTSKELWAQKYGVLEKVTYHDVNDGNAGRTTNRRAEKVSLKEKPGIAPQLVAKHLLHKSVFVELSDLGLPLVSLREEPVIVDLEDEHGQAYREFEQELYDTCMKMQSDLGSKAWSYYASAVLNYAAQPSHDCTVEFTDDKGKLLSRVSPKVFDESYTTAVEQKLVEDIRKELANDRGCIIFTNFTNKYKTNERIQKILSEVNIDATILDKSTTTSMGRFDWLEEQKQQGTKVLIMNAALVQVGLDLLLWPNLMFWQLNDDINAVRQAGRRAWRIGQTKECTVRFYVAKNTHQMKQFEHLMKKRIAALLVEGRIERSDKIAKFATDNESGLTRDLANNLSAAELTETWKSAAEKDIDEKLNVVSEEDYPAAINEAFKILTAETKRLCGVSDFEPEIPRKVEDKKSIGMDHIQGISVSKTEKTLKIDIIQYKTTPVRIKMKNSETFIQDQLVFDF
;
A
#
# COMPACT_ATOMS: atom_id res chain seq x y z
N MET A 1 -13.03 -49.25 -32.33
CA MET A 1 -11.85 -49.85 -31.68
C MET A 1 -12.28 -50.42 -30.34
N THR A 2 -13.05 -51.51 -30.40
CA THR A 2 -13.64 -52.20 -29.24
C THR A 2 -12.91 -53.53 -29.02
N THR A 3 -11.60 -53.44 -28.89
CA THR A 3 -10.71 -54.55 -28.53
C THR A 3 -10.48 -54.52 -27.02
N SER A 4 -11.22 -55.40 -26.34
CA SER A 4 -10.84 -56.06 -25.09
C SER A 4 -10.13 -55.21 -24.01
N ILE A 5 -10.94 -54.61 -23.14
CA ILE A 5 -10.50 -54.19 -21.79
C ILE A 5 -9.95 -55.40 -21.01
N LEU A 6 -10.48 -56.60 -21.26
CA LEU A 6 -10.05 -57.86 -20.64
C LEU A 6 -8.62 -58.30 -21.04
N GLU A 7 -8.18 -58.09 -22.28
CA GLU A 7 -6.79 -58.39 -22.71
C GLU A 7 -5.80 -57.33 -22.24
N LYS A 8 -6.20 -56.05 -22.18
CA LYS A 8 -5.38 -55.04 -21.49
C LYS A 8 -5.21 -55.35 -20.00
N ASN A 9 -6.22 -55.96 -19.37
CA ASN A 9 -6.20 -56.23 -17.93
C ASN A 9 -5.28 -57.36 -17.48
N GLU A 10 -4.77 -58.25 -18.35
CA GLU A 10 -3.67 -59.15 -17.94
C GLU A 10 -2.39 -58.36 -17.70
N SER A 11 -2.09 -57.36 -18.55
CA SER A 11 -0.95 -56.46 -18.31
C SER A 11 -1.13 -55.61 -17.05
N LEU A 12 -2.34 -55.12 -16.73
CA LEU A 12 -2.58 -54.37 -15.49
C LEU A 12 -2.47 -55.22 -14.22
N ILE A 13 -2.90 -56.50 -14.26
CA ILE A 13 -2.76 -57.42 -13.13
C ILE A 13 -1.29 -57.88 -12.96
N GLU A 14 -0.54 -58.08 -14.05
CA GLU A 14 0.88 -58.48 -13.99
C GLU A 14 1.86 -57.32 -13.76
N MET A 15 1.54 -56.09 -14.16
CA MET A 15 2.40 -54.91 -13.97
C MET A 15 2.19 -54.24 -12.60
N ASN A 16 0.98 -54.30 -12.01
CA ASN A 16 0.68 -53.57 -10.78
C ASN A 16 1.16 -54.32 -9.51
N PRO A 17 2.10 -53.77 -8.72
CA PRO A 17 2.65 -54.44 -7.53
C PRO A 17 1.61 -54.69 -6.43
N SER A 18 0.51 -53.94 -6.38
CA SER A 18 -0.58 -54.15 -5.42
C SER A 18 -1.35 -55.45 -5.65
N LEU A 19 -1.40 -55.94 -6.90
CA LEU A 19 -2.10 -57.18 -7.27
C LEU A 19 -1.16 -58.40 -7.34
N LYS A 20 0.16 -58.19 -7.42
CA LYS A 20 1.17 -59.28 -7.42
C LYS A 20 1.16 -60.18 -6.18
N GLN A 21 0.54 -59.73 -5.09
CA GLN A 21 0.39 -60.54 -3.86
C GLN A 21 -0.80 -61.51 -3.92
N MET A 22 -1.72 -61.37 -4.89
CA MET A 22 -2.85 -62.29 -5.05
C MET A 22 -2.38 -63.66 -5.56
N SER A 23 -2.89 -64.73 -4.96
CA SER A 23 -2.62 -66.09 -5.44
C SER A 23 -3.31 -66.35 -6.80
N ARG A 24 -2.71 -67.18 -7.67
CA ARG A 24 -3.34 -67.56 -8.96
C ARG A 24 -4.79 -68.06 -8.83
N PRO A 25 -5.17 -68.87 -7.81
CA PRO A 25 -6.57 -69.25 -7.57
C PRO A 25 -7.48 -68.05 -7.27
N MET A 26 -7.03 -67.11 -6.44
CA MET A 26 -7.78 -65.91 -6.10
C MET A 26 -8.07 -65.02 -7.31
N ILE A 27 -7.08 -64.84 -8.20
CA ILE A 27 -7.25 -64.11 -9.47
C ILE A 27 -8.30 -64.82 -10.36
N ALA A 28 -8.28 -66.15 -10.42
CA ALA A 28 -9.26 -66.92 -11.18
C ALA A 28 -10.70 -66.74 -10.64
N SER A 29 -10.91 -66.83 -9.33
CA SER A 29 -12.23 -66.62 -8.71
C SER A 29 -12.73 -65.17 -8.85
N ILE A 30 -11.84 -64.17 -8.82
CA ILE A 30 -12.21 -62.77 -9.10
C ILE A 30 -12.60 -62.59 -10.58
N LYS A 31 -11.87 -63.19 -11.53
CA LYS A 31 -12.23 -63.21 -12.97
C LYS A 31 -13.58 -63.91 -13.21
N GLU A 32 -13.85 -65.02 -12.53
CA GLU A 32 -15.12 -65.74 -12.59
C GLU A 32 -16.29 -64.89 -12.07
N TYR A 33 -16.12 -64.23 -10.92
CA TYR A 33 -17.13 -63.32 -10.36
C TYR A 33 -17.40 -62.10 -11.25
N TYR A 34 -16.35 -61.46 -11.79
CA TYR A 34 -16.50 -60.36 -12.75
C TYR A 34 -17.30 -60.78 -13.99
N SER A 35 -17.07 -61.99 -14.48
CA SER A 35 -17.73 -62.53 -15.68
C SER A 35 -19.19 -62.95 -15.43
N ASN A 36 -19.53 -63.40 -14.22
CA ASN A 36 -20.89 -63.80 -13.85
C ASN A 36 -21.16 -63.53 -12.34
N PRO A 37 -21.58 -62.30 -11.97
CA PRO A 37 -21.76 -61.93 -10.57
C PRO A 37 -22.90 -62.71 -9.93
N SER A 38 -22.55 -63.66 -9.05
CA SER A 38 -23.50 -64.49 -8.31
C SER A 38 -23.30 -64.37 -6.81
N ARG A 39 -24.36 -64.60 -6.01
CA ARG A 39 -24.27 -64.55 -4.55
C ARG A 39 -23.20 -65.50 -3.99
N LYS A 40 -23.13 -66.74 -4.50
CA LYS A 40 -22.09 -67.72 -4.11
C LYS A 40 -20.68 -67.28 -4.50
N GLY A 41 -20.52 -66.62 -5.65
CA GLY A 41 -19.23 -66.08 -6.07
C GLY A 41 -18.78 -64.91 -5.20
N TRP A 42 -19.70 -64.01 -4.80
CA TRP A 42 -19.36 -62.97 -3.83
C TRP A 42 -18.98 -63.57 -2.48
N GLU A 43 -19.77 -64.53 -1.99
CA GLU A 43 -19.53 -65.23 -0.73
C GLU A 43 -18.16 -65.95 -0.70
N SER A 44 -17.63 -66.39 -1.85
CA SER A 44 -16.29 -67.00 -1.95
C SER A 44 -15.14 -65.98 -2.04
N ILE A 45 -15.33 -64.82 -2.68
CA ILE A 45 -14.25 -63.83 -2.84
C ILE A 45 -14.17 -62.79 -1.71
N GLN A 46 -15.28 -62.50 -1.03
CA GLN A 46 -15.37 -61.41 -0.04
C GLN A 46 -14.37 -61.54 1.14
N GLN A 47 -13.96 -62.77 1.46
CA GLN A 47 -13.02 -63.07 2.55
C GLN A 47 -11.55 -63.04 2.14
N TYR A 48 -11.23 -62.96 0.83
CA TYR A 48 -9.83 -62.89 0.41
C TYR A 48 -9.17 -61.59 0.85
N SER A 49 -7.90 -61.67 1.25
CA SER A 49 -7.10 -60.52 1.67
C SER A 49 -6.34 -59.89 0.50
N ILE A 50 -6.41 -58.56 0.41
CA ILE A 50 -5.60 -57.70 -0.45
C ILE A 50 -4.79 -56.81 0.49
N GLY A 51 -3.50 -57.10 0.61
CA GLY A 51 -2.64 -56.49 1.63
C GLY A 51 -3.24 -56.68 3.05
N PRO A 52 -3.42 -55.60 3.83
CA PRO A 52 -3.94 -55.68 5.20
C PRO A 52 -5.48 -55.74 5.30
N HIS A 53 -6.22 -55.70 4.18
CA HIS A 53 -7.69 -55.60 4.16
C HIS A 53 -8.34 -56.79 3.44
N THR A 54 -9.60 -57.11 3.74
CA THR A 54 -10.39 -58.07 2.94
C THR A 54 -11.10 -57.38 1.79
N VAL A 55 -11.40 -58.13 0.72
CA VAL A 55 -12.24 -57.66 -0.42
C VAL A 55 -13.53 -57.01 0.08
N SER A 56 -14.21 -57.62 1.06
CA SER A 56 -15.41 -57.05 1.69
C SER A 56 -15.16 -55.69 2.34
N SER A 57 -14.09 -55.56 3.12
CA SER A 57 -13.77 -54.28 3.81
C SER A 57 -13.34 -53.17 2.85
N LEU A 58 -12.59 -53.50 1.79
CA LEU A 58 -12.23 -52.53 0.75
C LEU A 58 -13.46 -52.10 -0.06
N TYR A 59 -14.39 -53.02 -0.28
CA TYR A 59 -15.64 -52.72 -0.98
C TYR A 59 -16.56 -51.83 -0.14
N GLU A 60 -16.71 -52.11 1.16
CA GLU A 60 -17.45 -51.26 2.10
C GLU A 60 -16.84 -49.84 2.16
N MET A 61 -15.51 -49.71 2.13
CA MET A 61 -14.82 -48.41 2.04
C MET A 61 -15.06 -47.67 0.72
N PHE A 62 -15.31 -48.40 -0.37
CA PHE A 62 -15.55 -47.84 -1.71
C PHE A 62 -17.01 -47.41 -1.91
N SER A 63 -17.98 -48.29 -1.61
CA SER A 63 -19.41 -48.08 -1.88
C SER A 63 -20.17 -47.47 -0.70
N GLY A 64 -19.66 -47.61 0.52
CA GLY A 64 -20.39 -47.31 1.75
C GLY A 64 -21.46 -48.35 2.13
N SER A 65 -21.51 -49.50 1.45
CA SER A 65 -22.40 -50.62 1.77
C SER A 65 -21.66 -51.96 1.77
N MET A 66 -22.18 -52.93 2.52
CA MET A 66 -21.80 -54.35 2.41
C MET A 66 -22.64 -55.13 1.38
N ASP A 67 -23.56 -54.45 0.68
CA ASP A 67 -24.36 -55.07 -0.39
C ASP A 67 -23.47 -55.57 -1.53
N ARG A 68 -23.90 -56.66 -2.17
CA ARG A 68 -23.13 -57.30 -3.24
C ARG A 68 -23.04 -56.41 -4.50
N PRO A 69 -21.84 -56.11 -5.03
CA PRO A 69 -21.70 -55.30 -6.25
C PRO A 69 -22.31 -55.93 -7.50
N GLU A 70 -22.86 -55.07 -8.36
CA GLU A 70 -23.16 -55.39 -9.77
C GLU A 70 -21.92 -55.26 -10.67
N SER A 71 -21.96 -55.76 -11.91
CA SER A 71 -20.77 -55.85 -12.79
C SER A 71 -20.01 -54.53 -12.97
N SER A 72 -20.72 -53.43 -13.22
CA SER A 72 -20.13 -52.10 -13.45
C SER A 72 -19.54 -51.49 -12.18
N GLU A 73 -20.18 -51.72 -11.04
CA GLU A 73 -19.71 -51.28 -9.72
C GLU A 73 -18.48 -52.09 -9.28
N PHE A 74 -18.44 -53.39 -9.59
CA PHE A 74 -17.27 -54.23 -9.36
C PHE A 74 -16.09 -53.82 -10.25
N GLU A 75 -16.32 -53.38 -11.49
CA GLU A 75 -15.25 -52.84 -12.35
C GLU A 75 -14.64 -51.55 -11.77
N ALA A 76 -15.48 -50.62 -11.32
CA ALA A 76 -15.04 -49.38 -10.67
C ALA A 76 -14.31 -49.66 -9.34
N PHE A 77 -14.74 -50.67 -8.58
CA PHE A 77 -14.06 -51.14 -7.38
C PHE A 77 -12.67 -51.75 -7.70
N LEU A 78 -12.56 -52.57 -8.75
CA LEU A 78 -11.27 -53.12 -9.19
C LEU A 78 -10.29 -52.03 -9.65
N LEU A 79 -10.78 -50.96 -10.28
CA LEU A 79 -9.97 -49.78 -10.59
C LEU A 79 -9.57 -49.01 -9.30
N TYR A 80 -10.50 -48.84 -8.35
CA TYR A 80 -10.22 -48.16 -7.09
C TYR A 80 -9.06 -48.79 -6.30
N ILE A 81 -9.03 -50.13 -6.18
CA ILE A 81 -7.94 -50.84 -5.47
C ILE A 81 -6.59 -50.84 -6.21
N THR A 82 -6.54 -50.35 -7.46
CA THR A 82 -5.27 -50.19 -8.21
C THR A 82 -4.56 -48.86 -7.98
N LYS A 83 -5.22 -47.89 -7.32
CA LYS A 83 -4.69 -46.56 -6.99
C LYS A 83 -3.50 -46.62 -6.03
N ASP A 84 -2.45 -45.83 -6.25
CA ASP A 84 -1.35 -45.65 -5.28
C ASP A 84 -1.75 -44.68 -4.16
N LEU A 85 -2.61 -45.16 -3.26
CA LEU A 85 -2.89 -44.47 -2.00
C LEU A 85 -1.86 -44.85 -0.94
N ARG A 86 -1.32 -43.86 -0.24
CA ARG A 86 -0.31 -44.06 0.83
C ARG A 86 -0.73 -43.37 2.11
N ILE A 87 -0.39 -43.96 3.25
CA ILE A 87 -0.70 -43.46 4.59
C ILE A 87 0.55 -43.38 5.46
N ILE A 88 0.49 -42.50 6.47
CA ILE A 88 1.41 -42.49 7.62
C ILE A 88 0.58 -42.71 8.87
N ARG A 89 0.99 -43.67 9.70
CA ARG A 89 0.37 -44.00 10.98
C ARG A 89 1.36 -43.80 12.12
N THR A 90 0.92 -43.18 13.22
CA THR A 90 1.72 -43.02 14.44
C THR A 90 0.84 -43.20 15.67
N GLU A 91 1.37 -43.78 16.74
CA GLU A 91 0.68 -43.89 18.02
C GLU A 91 1.29 -42.92 19.04
N LYS A 92 0.45 -42.15 19.72
CA LYS A 92 0.83 -41.30 20.86
C LYS A 92 -0.24 -41.35 21.94
N GLU A 93 0.19 -41.49 23.19
CA GLU A 93 -0.70 -41.49 24.37
C GLU A 93 -1.86 -42.52 24.27
N GLY A 94 -1.59 -43.70 23.68
CA GLY A 94 -2.60 -44.75 23.46
C GLY A 94 -3.64 -44.42 22.38
N LYS A 95 -3.38 -43.41 21.53
CA LYS A 95 -4.22 -43.04 20.38
C LYS A 95 -3.46 -43.20 19.09
N VAL A 96 -4.08 -43.89 18.14
CA VAL A 96 -3.57 -44.04 16.76
C VAL A 96 -4.01 -42.83 15.94
N PHE A 97 -3.03 -42.20 15.28
CA PHE A 97 -3.20 -41.08 14.38
C PHE A 97 -2.80 -41.50 12.97
N GLU A 98 -3.62 -41.16 11.98
CA GLU A 98 -3.43 -41.53 10.58
C GLU A 98 -3.76 -40.36 9.66
N ALA A 99 -2.94 -40.19 8.62
CA ALA A 99 -3.21 -39.28 7.50
C ALA A 99 -2.75 -39.91 6.19
N PHE A 100 -3.48 -39.60 5.12
CA PHE A 100 -3.10 -39.95 3.76
C PHE A 100 -2.00 -39.01 3.28
N VAL A 101 -1.07 -39.54 2.50
CA VAL A 101 -0.05 -38.78 1.80
C VAL A 101 -0.60 -38.39 0.43
N LYS A 102 -0.45 -37.11 0.07
CA LYS A 102 -0.79 -36.55 -1.26
C LYS A 102 0.41 -36.48 -2.20
N MET A 103 1.58 -36.15 -1.64
CA MET A 103 2.78 -35.92 -2.41
C MET A 103 4.01 -36.05 -1.52
N ILE A 104 5.08 -36.66 -2.03
CA ILE A 104 6.38 -36.81 -1.38
C ILE A 104 7.42 -36.10 -2.25
N LEU A 105 8.29 -35.29 -1.64
CA LEU A 105 9.43 -34.64 -2.29
C LEU A 105 10.72 -35.27 -1.75
N LEU A 106 11.48 -35.92 -2.63
CA LEU A 106 12.71 -36.63 -2.28
C LEU A 106 13.94 -35.93 -2.85
N ASN A 107 15.03 -36.02 -2.10
CA ASN A 107 16.35 -35.60 -2.56
C ASN A 107 16.94 -36.64 -3.54
N GLU A 108 18.10 -36.34 -4.13
CA GLU A 108 18.78 -37.21 -5.12
C GLU A 108 19.10 -38.62 -4.61
N ASP A 109 19.11 -38.84 -3.30
CA ASP A 109 19.39 -40.14 -2.65
C ASP A 109 18.18 -41.09 -2.62
N ASP A 110 17.03 -40.68 -3.17
CA ASP A 110 15.73 -41.39 -3.15
C ASP A 110 15.20 -41.76 -1.74
N SER A 111 15.89 -41.34 -0.68
CA SER A 111 15.67 -41.78 0.70
C SER A 111 15.37 -40.64 1.67
N THR A 112 15.80 -39.41 1.37
CA THR A 112 15.66 -38.26 2.28
C THR A 112 14.49 -37.35 1.87
N LEU A 113 13.59 -37.07 2.81
CA LEU A 113 12.44 -36.19 2.62
C LEU A 113 12.87 -34.72 2.61
N VAL A 114 12.69 -34.05 1.46
CA VAL A 114 12.74 -32.60 1.35
C VAL A 114 11.42 -32.00 1.83
N GLY A 115 10.29 -32.63 1.53
CA GLY A 115 8.96 -32.19 1.94
C GLY A 115 7.89 -33.24 1.70
N ILE A 116 6.70 -33.05 2.28
CA ILE A 116 5.57 -33.99 2.16
C ILE A 116 4.23 -33.27 2.35
N SER A 117 3.26 -33.59 1.50
CA SER A 117 1.87 -33.12 1.59
C SER A 117 0.96 -34.23 2.12
N LEU A 118 0.11 -33.89 3.08
CA LEU A 118 -0.72 -34.80 3.87
C LEU A 118 -2.19 -34.35 3.89
N ALA A 119 -3.11 -35.28 4.08
CA ALA A 119 -4.53 -35.03 4.30
C ALA A 119 -5.09 -35.96 5.38
N GLY A 120 -5.76 -35.41 6.39
CA GLY A 120 -6.34 -36.19 7.49
C GLY A 120 -7.08 -35.32 8.50
N SER A 121 -7.31 -35.81 9.72
CA SER A 121 -7.80 -34.95 10.78
C SER A 121 -6.71 -33.95 11.23
N LEU A 122 -7.11 -32.78 11.74
CA LEU A 122 -6.15 -31.78 12.25
C LEU A 122 -5.23 -32.37 13.32
N SER A 123 -5.78 -33.16 14.26
CA SER A 123 -5.00 -33.83 15.30
C SER A 123 -4.00 -34.82 14.73
N ALA A 124 -4.39 -35.60 13.69
CA ALA A 124 -3.49 -36.57 13.07
C ALA A 124 -2.37 -35.90 12.28
N CYS A 125 -2.67 -34.89 11.47
CA CYS A 125 -1.64 -34.15 10.72
C CYS A 125 -0.63 -33.47 11.66
N ARG A 126 -1.09 -32.98 12.83
CA ARG A 126 -0.22 -32.41 13.86
C ARG A 126 0.61 -33.45 14.61
N ALA A 127 0.06 -34.61 14.91
CA ALA A 127 0.79 -35.74 15.51
C ALA A 127 1.88 -36.27 14.56
N ILE A 128 1.55 -36.41 13.27
CA ILE A 128 2.51 -36.81 12.23
C ILE A 128 3.58 -35.73 12.01
N HIS A 129 3.24 -34.43 12.01
CA HIS A 129 4.28 -33.39 11.97
C HIS A 129 5.26 -33.48 13.15
N ALA A 130 4.81 -33.85 14.35
CA ALA A 130 5.70 -34.06 15.49
C ALA A 130 6.62 -35.29 15.33
N LEU A 131 6.12 -36.38 14.73
CA LEU A 131 6.90 -37.58 14.41
C LEU A 131 8.18 -37.25 13.62
N PHE A 132 8.10 -36.30 12.69
CA PHE A 132 9.21 -35.89 11.83
C PHE A 132 10.39 -35.23 12.59
N TYR A 133 10.20 -34.73 13.81
CA TYR A 133 11.30 -34.22 14.66
C TYR A 133 11.83 -35.26 15.62
N GLU A 134 10.95 -36.13 16.12
CA GLU A 134 11.26 -37.16 17.11
C GLU A 134 12.04 -38.32 16.48
N GLN A 135 11.54 -38.87 15.37
CA GLN A 135 12.16 -40.01 14.70
C GLN A 135 13.19 -39.55 13.64
N LYS A 136 14.06 -40.47 13.21
CA LYS A 136 15.01 -40.25 12.10
C LYS A 136 14.42 -40.68 10.77
N GLU A 137 13.58 -41.71 10.80
CA GLU A 137 12.93 -42.29 9.63
C GLU A 137 11.42 -42.27 9.84
N VAL A 138 10.69 -42.06 8.76
CA VAL A 138 9.23 -42.00 8.72
C VAL A 138 8.75 -43.16 7.86
N MET A 139 7.86 -43.96 8.42
CA MET A 139 7.24 -45.09 7.74
C MET A 139 6.05 -44.61 6.91
N VAL A 140 6.07 -44.88 5.61
CA VAL A 140 4.97 -44.64 4.67
C VAL A 140 4.53 -46.00 4.12
N THR A 141 3.24 -46.31 4.26
CA THR A 141 2.66 -47.59 3.84
C THR A 141 1.68 -47.36 2.70
N ASN A 142 1.77 -48.13 1.61
CA ASN A 142 0.71 -48.15 0.60
C ASN A 142 -0.53 -48.85 1.20
N PHE A 143 -1.69 -48.20 1.07
CA PHE A 143 -2.93 -48.56 1.75
C PHE A 143 -3.49 -49.91 1.29
N PHE A 144 -3.38 -50.23 -0.01
CA PHE A 144 -3.93 -51.47 -0.57
C PHE A 144 -2.92 -52.62 -0.58
N SER A 145 -1.66 -52.36 -0.94
CA SER A 145 -0.63 -53.40 -1.05
C SER A 145 0.06 -53.75 0.27
N GLY A 146 -0.06 -52.88 1.28
CA GLY A 146 0.71 -52.99 2.52
C GLY A 146 2.23 -52.77 2.35
N GLU A 147 2.71 -52.38 1.16
CA GLU A 147 4.14 -52.12 0.93
C GLU A 147 4.60 -50.96 1.82
N VAL A 148 5.66 -51.20 2.60
CA VAL A 148 6.24 -50.22 3.52
C VAL A 148 7.53 -49.65 2.95
N LYS A 149 7.63 -48.32 2.89
CA LYS A 149 8.87 -47.59 2.60
C LYS A 149 9.24 -46.68 3.76
N PHE A 150 10.53 -46.65 4.07
CA PHE A 150 11.11 -45.79 5.10
C PHE A 150 11.83 -44.63 4.43
N TYR A 151 11.56 -43.41 4.90
CA TYR A 151 12.21 -42.21 4.40
C TYR A 151 12.82 -41.40 5.55
N LYS A 152 14.04 -40.89 5.36
CA LYS A 152 14.77 -40.11 6.36
C LYS A 152 14.22 -38.69 6.47
N SER A 153 14.02 -38.25 7.71
CA SER A 153 13.58 -36.90 8.01
C SER A 153 14.77 -35.94 8.15
N THR A 154 14.73 -34.81 7.44
CA THR A 154 15.69 -33.69 7.63
C THR A 154 15.46 -32.89 8.92
N ARG A 155 14.35 -33.14 9.64
CA ARG A 155 13.95 -32.45 10.89
C ARG A 155 13.84 -30.92 10.79
N ASN A 156 13.80 -30.36 9.58
CA ASN A 156 13.80 -28.91 9.34
C ASN A 156 12.64 -28.50 8.43
N TYR A 157 11.41 -28.70 8.92
CA TYR A 157 10.20 -28.36 8.17
C TYR A 157 9.47 -27.15 8.76
N ARG A 158 8.64 -26.58 7.90
CA ARG A 158 7.54 -25.71 8.25
C ARG A 158 6.25 -26.32 7.75
N ARG A 159 5.21 -26.06 8.53
CA ARG A 159 3.90 -26.65 8.36
C ARG A 159 2.93 -25.57 7.95
N ILE A 160 2.40 -25.68 6.74
CA ILE A 160 1.27 -24.91 6.26
C ILE A 160 0.04 -25.81 6.40
N GLU A 161 -0.99 -25.35 7.11
CA GLU A 161 -2.24 -26.10 7.35
C GLU A 161 -3.42 -25.33 6.76
N GLU A 162 -4.25 -25.99 5.97
CA GLU A 162 -5.57 -25.49 5.55
C GLU A 162 -6.65 -26.49 5.99
N VAL A 163 -7.77 -26.00 6.52
CA VAL A 163 -8.82 -26.84 7.11
C VAL A 163 -10.14 -26.61 6.40
N HIS A 164 -10.61 -27.64 5.68
CA HIS A 164 -11.90 -27.65 5.01
C HIS A 164 -12.84 -28.64 5.72
N SER A 165 -13.83 -28.09 6.42
CA SER A 165 -14.84 -28.85 7.19
C SER A 165 -14.23 -29.76 8.27
N LYS A 166 -13.96 -31.03 7.94
CA LYS A 166 -13.37 -32.03 8.86
C LYS A 166 -11.97 -32.49 8.44
N VAL A 167 -11.53 -32.13 7.24
CA VAL A 167 -10.23 -32.53 6.68
C VAL A 167 -9.27 -31.35 6.80
N CYS A 168 -8.06 -31.64 7.30
CA CYS A 168 -6.93 -30.74 7.28
C CYS A 168 -5.97 -31.21 6.19
N HIS A 169 -5.66 -30.32 5.26
CA HIS A 169 -4.53 -30.47 4.33
C HIS A 169 -3.31 -29.83 4.98
N THR A 170 -2.21 -30.55 5.02
CA THR A 170 -0.99 -30.11 5.68
C THR A 170 0.21 -30.33 4.76
N PHE A 171 0.92 -29.25 4.44
CA PHE A 171 2.15 -29.33 3.65
C PHE A 171 3.35 -29.05 4.57
N LEU A 172 4.27 -30.02 4.65
CA LEU A 172 5.57 -29.91 5.31
C LEU A 172 6.64 -29.59 4.26
N LEU A 173 7.27 -28.41 4.38
CA LEU A 173 8.29 -27.91 3.44
C LEU A 173 9.48 -27.31 4.19
N PRO A 174 10.69 -27.22 3.60
CA PRO A 174 11.79 -26.49 4.22
C PRO A 174 11.47 -25.00 4.33
N ARG A 175 12.03 -24.32 5.34
CA ARG A 175 11.86 -22.86 5.55
C ARG A 175 12.05 -22.05 4.27
N VAL A 176 13.11 -22.39 3.52
CA VAL A 176 13.52 -21.70 2.29
C VAL A 176 12.57 -21.86 1.09
N ALA A 177 11.55 -22.74 1.18
CA ALA A 177 10.46 -22.81 0.20
C ALA A 177 9.38 -21.75 0.45
N ILE A 178 9.23 -21.26 1.68
CA ILE A 178 8.28 -20.20 2.02
C ILE A 178 8.86 -18.86 1.57
N VAL A 179 8.09 -18.05 0.83
CA VAL A 179 8.59 -16.77 0.26
C VAL A 179 9.06 -15.81 1.36
N GLN A 180 8.26 -15.65 2.43
CA GLN A 180 8.59 -14.76 3.54
C GLN A 180 9.87 -15.21 4.27
N GLU A 181 9.93 -16.46 4.77
CA GLU A 181 11.11 -16.96 5.50
C GLU A 181 12.37 -17.00 4.61
N TYR A 182 12.23 -17.21 3.29
CA TYR A 182 13.34 -17.10 2.34
C TYR A 182 13.85 -15.66 2.20
N ASN A 183 12.94 -14.68 2.07
CA ASN A 183 13.31 -13.27 2.00
C ASN A 183 14.02 -12.85 3.30
N GLU A 184 13.45 -13.16 4.47
CA GLU A 184 14.06 -12.92 5.78
C GLU A 184 15.47 -13.54 5.90
N ALA A 185 15.66 -14.77 5.42
CA ALA A 185 16.97 -15.43 5.40
C ALA A 185 17.94 -14.80 4.39
N CYS A 186 17.47 -14.22 3.28
CA CYS A 186 18.31 -13.36 2.43
C CYS A 186 18.74 -12.11 3.21
N LEU A 187 17.85 -11.48 3.99
CA LEU A 187 18.21 -10.28 4.78
C LEU A 187 19.28 -10.59 5.83
N GLU A 188 19.18 -11.74 6.50
CA GLU A 188 20.24 -12.21 7.40
C GLU A 188 21.55 -12.49 6.64
N ALA A 189 21.49 -12.97 5.40
CA ALA A 189 22.66 -13.23 4.58
C ALA A 189 23.33 -11.92 4.11
N ASP A 190 22.57 -11.00 3.51
CA ASP A 190 23.00 -9.65 3.09
C ASP A 190 23.61 -8.88 4.27
N ALA A 191 22.91 -8.86 5.41
CA ALA A 191 23.38 -8.20 6.63
C ALA A 191 24.73 -8.73 7.15
N ASN A 192 25.11 -9.96 6.78
CA ASN A 192 26.35 -10.62 7.18
C ASN A 192 27.35 -10.81 6.01
N ASN A 193 27.10 -10.20 4.84
CA ASN A 193 27.85 -10.40 3.59
C ASN A 193 28.05 -11.90 3.24
N LYS A 194 26.98 -12.68 3.34
CA LYS A 194 26.93 -14.11 3.01
C LYS A 194 26.08 -14.33 1.76
N ALA A 195 26.44 -15.35 0.98
CA ALA A 195 25.65 -15.75 -0.17
C ALA A 195 24.27 -16.28 0.26
N HIS A 196 23.25 -16.04 -0.57
CA HIS A 196 21.85 -16.31 -0.23
C HIS A 196 21.55 -17.81 -0.08
N PRO A 197 20.58 -18.20 0.77
CA PRO A 197 20.18 -19.59 0.92
C PRO A 197 19.66 -20.19 -0.41
N PRO A 198 19.68 -21.52 -0.57
CA PRO A 198 19.06 -22.19 -1.71
C PRO A 198 17.54 -21.96 -1.73
N ARG A 199 16.94 -21.98 -2.92
CA ARG A 199 15.50 -21.76 -3.13
C ARG A 199 14.86 -22.99 -3.77
N ILE A 200 13.77 -23.49 -3.19
CA ILE A 200 12.95 -24.53 -3.82
C ILE A 200 11.82 -23.86 -4.63
N LEU A 201 11.62 -24.32 -5.86
CA LEU A 201 10.58 -23.89 -6.78
C LEU A 201 9.73 -25.10 -7.22
N MET A 202 8.42 -24.89 -7.33
CA MET A 202 7.45 -25.92 -7.69
C MET A 202 6.51 -25.36 -8.77
N SER A 203 6.31 -26.11 -9.87
CA SER A 203 5.44 -25.71 -10.97
C SER A 203 4.51 -26.84 -11.39
N ARG A 204 3.30 -26.49 -11.84
CA ARG A 204 2.41 -27.40 -12.59
C ARG A 204 2.58 -27.28 -14.10
N GLY A 205 3.32 -26.26 -14.56
CA GLY A 205 3.62 -26.00 -15.96
C GLY A 205 5.13 -26.03 -16.21
N ASN A 206 5.60 -25.13 -17.08
CA ASN A 206 7.03 -25.02 -17.39
C ASN A 206 7.83 -24.58 -16.14
N ILE A 207 8.71 -25.46 -15.65
CA ILE A 207 9.59 -25.19 -14.51
C ILE A 207 10.78 -24.30 -14.87
N ASN A 208 11.24 -24.35 -16.13
CA ASN A 208 12.33 -23.51 -16.63
C ASN A 208 11.89 -22.04 -16.66
N GLU A 209 10.67 -21.77 -17.15
CA GLU A 209 10.08 -20.42 -17.16
C GLU A 209 10.02 -19.85 -15.73
N LEU A 210 9.52 -20.63 -14.76
CA LEU A 210 9.44 -20.22 -13.35
C LEU A 210 10.83 -19.98 -12.73
N ALA A 211 11.78 -20.86 -13.03
CA ALA A 211 13.15 -20.76 -12.56
C ALA A 211 13.85 -19.51 -13.10
N GLY A 212 13.74 -19.28 -14.41
CA GLY A 212 14.31 -18.11 -15.07
C GLY A 212 13.64 -16.81 -14.64
N GLN A 213 12.33 -16.78 -14.43
CA GLN A 213 11.65 -15.63 -13.84
C GLN A 213 12.16 -15.34 -12.41
N PHE A 214 12.46 -16.37 -11.62
CA PHE A 214 13.09 -16.21 -10.30
C PHE A 214 14.53 -15.68 -10.41
N ILE A 215 15.37 -16.27 -11.26
CA ILE A 215 16.76 -15.84 -11.52
C ILE A 215 16.77 -14.37 -11.98
N ALA A 216 15.94 -14.02 -12.97
CA ALA A 216 15.80 -12.67 -13.49
C ALA A 216 15.26 -11.68 -12.46
N GLN A 217 14.36 -12.10 -11.57
CA GLN A 217 13.94 -11.28 -10.45
C GLN A 217 15.05 -11.07 -9.42
N LYS A 218 15.89 -12.08 -9.20
CA LYS A 218 16.89 -12.08 -8.14
C LYS A 218 18.13 -11.26 -8.50
N PHE A 219 18.55 -11.31 -9.77
CA PHE A 219 19.76 -10.66 -10.29
C PHE A 219 19.45 -9.53 -11.30
N ASN A 220 18.24 -8.95 -11.23
CA ASN A 220 17.78 -7.80 -12.04
C ASN A 220 17.87 -7.96 -13.58
N LEU A 221 17.75 -9.18 -14.09
CA LEU A 221 17.86 -9.50 -15.52
C LEU A 221 16.52 -9.30 -16.26
N PRO A 222 16.53 -9.20 -17.61
CA PRO A 222 15.30 -9.15 -18.41
C PRO A 222 14.33 -10.31 -18.12
N LYS A 223 13.05 -9.98 -17.90
CA LYS A 223 11.98 -10.96 -17.60
C LYS A 223 11.12 -11.34 -18.81
N THR A 224 11.56 -11.02 -20.01
CA THR A 224 10.92 -11.45 -21.26
C THR A 224 10.90 -12.98 -21.31
N ARG A 225 9.82 -13.57 -21.82
CA ARG A 225 9.64 -15.03 -21.83
C ARG A 225 10.81 -15.73 -22.52
N ASP A 226 11.19 -15.21 -23.69
CA ASP A 226 12.28 -15.69 -24.53
C ASP A 226 13.64 -15.74 -23.80
N TRP A 227 13.87 -14.88 -22.80
CA TRP A 227 15.08 -14.88 -21.96
C TRP A 227 14.89 -15.73 -20.71
N ALA A 228 13.71 -15.66 -20.08
CA ALA A 228 13.35 -16.43 -18.90
C ALA A 228 13.48 -17.94 -19.14
N ASP A 229 12.98 -18.44 -20.27
CA ASP A 229 13.09 -19.87 -20.62
C ASP A 229 14.55 -20.34 -20.83
N LEU A 230 15.50 -19.42 -21.05
CA LEU A 230 16.92 -19.74 -21.27
C LEU A 230 17.78 -19.68 -20.01
N TYR A 231 17.52 -18.82 -19.03
CA TYR A 231 18.48 -18.62 -17.91
C TYR A 231 18.86 -19.91 -17.15
N LEU A 232 17.91 -20.83 -16.94
CA LEU A 232 18.20 -22.08 -16.22
C LEU A 232 19.12 -23.02 -17.04
N SER A 233 19.11 -22.95 -18.37
CA SER A 233 20.01 -23.73 -19.23
C SER A 233 21.41 -23.14 -19.33
N LEU A 234 21.55 -21.83 -19.11
CA LEU A 234 22.83 -21.10 -19.06
C LEU A 234 23.56 -21.27 -17.73
N ILE A 235 22.83 -21.50 -16.63
CA ILE A 235 23.42 -21.71 -15.31
C ILE A 235 23.99 -23.15 -15.20
N PRO A 236 25.23 -23.31 -14.68
CA PRO A 236 25.85 -24.62 -14.47
C PRO A 236 24.99 -25.61 -13.68
N LYS A 237 25.04 -26.89 -14.07
CA LYS A 237 24.20 -27.97 -13.48
C LYS A 237 24.52 -28.31 -12.02
N ASP A 238 25.64 -27.88 -11.46
CA ASP A 238 25.93 -27.97 -10.03
C ASP A 238 25.17 -26.91 -9.20
N LYS A 239 24.68 -25.84 -9.86
CA LYS A 239 23.96 -24.75 -9.22
C LYS A 239 22.44 -24.97 -9.13
N TRP A 240 21.91 -26.06 -9.66
CA TRP A 240 20.51 -26.45 -9.46
C TRP A 240 20.31 -27.96 -9.56
N THR A 241 19.34 -28.50 -8.81
CA THR A 241 19.03 -29.94 -8.78
C THR A 241 17.53 -30.18 -8.94
N THR A 242 17.16 -31.31 -9.54
CA THR A 242 15.76 -31.74 -9.65
C THR A 242 15.37 -32.51 -8.40
N ILE A 243 14.31 -32.06 -7.71
CA ILE A 243 13.72 -32.78 -6.58
C ILE A 243 12.70 -33.76 -7.13
N LYS A 244 12.81 -35.04 -6.74
CA LYS A 244 11.91 -36.08 -7.22
C LYS A 244 10.57 -35.97 -6.51
N THR A 245 9.54 -35.62 -7.28
CA THR A 245 8.14 -35.61 -6.83
C THR A 245 7.53 -37.01 -7.01
N ILE A 246 6.91 -37.55 -5.97
CA ILE A 246 5.98 -38.69 -6.05
C ILE A 246 4.59 -38.18 -5.65
N GLN A 247 3.64 -38.15 -6.58
CA GLN A 247 2.23 -37.87 -6.29
C GLN A 247 1.49 -39.20 -6.03
N THR A 248 0.43 -39.16 -5.22
CA THR A 248 -0.49 -40.28 -4.96
C THR A 248 -1.85 -40.02 -5.61
N ASP A 249 -2.60 -41.07 -5.90
CA ASP A 249 -3.91 -40.99 -6.58
C ASP A 249 -5.06 -40.51 -5.68
N LEU A 250 -4.74 -39.75 -4.62
CA LEU A 250 -5.68 -39.21 -3.63
C LEU A 250 -6.41 -37.96 -4.15
N ASP A 251 -5.76 -37.18 -5.02
CA ASP A 251 -6.36 -36.09 -5.77
C ASP A 251 -6.39 -36.51 -7.25
N ASP A 252 -7.56 -36.49 -7.91
CA ASP A 252 -7.71 -36.83 -9.34
C ASP A 252 -7.17 -35.70 -10.26
N VAL A 253 -5.89 -35.35 -10.10
CA VAL A 253 -5.22 -34.25 -10.80
C VAL A 253 -4.20 -34.82 -11.79
N GLU A 254 -4.51 -34.73 -13.08
CA GLU A 254 -3.66 -35.22 -14.18
C GLU A 254 -2.35 -34.40 -14.38
N GLU A 255 -2.23 -33.23 -13.75
CA GLU A 255 -1.06 -32.34 -13.87
C GLU A 255 0.12 -32.80 -12.98
N THR A 256 1.20 -33.27 -13.59
CA THR A 256 2.45 -33.65 -12.91
C THR A 256 3.18 -32.41 -12.35
N ILE A 257 3.46 -32.41 -11.05
CA ILE A 257 4.16 -31.31 -10.37
C ILE A 257 5.68 -31.50 -10.50
N THR A 258 6.34 -30.55 -11.16
CA THR A 258 7.80 -30.47 -11.28
C THR A 258 8.39 -29.62 -10.16
N THR A 259 9.49 -30.10 -9.56
CA THR A 259 10.17 -29.43 -8.44
C THR A 259 11.66 -29.34 -8.69
N ILE A 260 12.25 -28.17 -8.48
CA ILE A 260 13.71 -27.97 -8.50
C ILE A 260 14.17 -27.21 -7.26
N GLN A 261 15.45 -27.38 -6.93
CA GLN A 261 16.17 -26.52 -6.02
C GLN A 261 17.21 -25.72 -6.81
N ILE A 262 17.18 -24.39 -6.67
CA ILE A 262 18.26 -23.50 -7.10
C ILE A 262 19.20 -23.33 -5.90
N ASN A 263 20.47 -23.67 -6.09
CA ASN A 263 21.50 -23.60 -5.06
C ASN A 263 22.02 -22.16 -4.89
N THR A 264 22.82 -21.95 -3.86
CA THR A 264 23.46 -20.67 -3.56
C THR A 264 24.39 -20.23 -4.69
N MET A 265 24.19 -19.01 -5.18
CA MET A 265 25.00 -18.34 -6.21
C MET A 265 25.33 -16.92 -5.78
N LYS A 266 26.44 -16.38 -6.25
CA LYS A 266 26.75 -14.94 -6.19
C LYS A 266 26.22 -14.23 -7.44
N GLU A 267 25.98 -12.93 -7.34
CA GLU A 267 25.57 -12.10 -8.48
C GLU A 267 26.63 -12.08 -9.59
N GLU A 268 27.91 -11.95 -9.23
CA GLU A 268 29.06 -12.02 -10.15
C GLU A 268 29.09 -13.32 -10.98
N GLU A 269 28.77 -14.47 -10.37
CA GLU A 269 28.76 -15.77 -11.05
C GLU A 269 27.64 -15.83 -12.10
N VAL A 270 26.46 -15.29 -11.79
CA VAL A 270 25.30 -15.31 -12.69
C VAL A 270 25.47 -14.30 -13.83
N LEU A 271 25.96 -13.11 -13.54
CA LEU A 271 26.26 -12.10 -14.56
C LEU A 271 27.32 -12.60 -15.53
N SER A 272 28.42 -13.20 -15.05
CA SER A 272 29.47 -13.78 -15.91
C SER A 272 28.94 -14.88 -16.84
N CYS A 273 28.02 -15.75 -16.38
CA CYS A 273 27.40 -16.76 -17.24
C CYS A 273 26.53 -16.12 -18.35
N ILE A 274 25.90 -14.99 -18.06
CA ILE A 274 25.01 -14.27 -18.99
C ILE A 274 25.82 -13.45 -20.00
N ASP A 275 26.85 -12.76 -19.55
CA ASP A 275 27.79 -12.05 -20.42
C ASP A 275 28.43 -13.02 -21.43
N GLN A 276 28.89 -14.19 -20.96
CA GLN A 276 29.41 -15.24 -21.83
C GLN A 276 28.34 -15.76 -22.82
N ALA A 277 27.11 -15.98 -22.36
CA ALA A 277 26.01 -16.42 -23.23
C ALA A 277 25.62 -15.39 -24.30
N ILE A 278 25.76 -14.09 -24.00
CA ILE A 278 25.58 -12.99 -24.96
C ILE A 278 26.73 -12.95 -25.96
N ILE A 279 27.99 -13.06 -25.50
CA ILE A 279 29.20 -13.10 -26.35
C ILE A 279 29.14 -14.28 -27.32
N ASP A 280 28.76 -15.46 -26.84
CA ASP A 280 28.65 -16.68 -27.65
C ASP A 280 27.38 -16.73 -28.51
N GLY A 281 26.53 -15.69 -28.47
CA GLY A 281 25.28 -15.59 -29.24
C GLY A 281 24.18 -16.58 -28.82
N THR A 282 24.40 -17.35 -27.76
CA THR A 282 23.43 -18.32 -27.21
C THR A 282 22.20 -17.60 -26.65
N LEU A 283 22.44 -16.45 -26.01
CA LEU A 283 21.40 -15.52 -25.59
C LEU A 283 21.38 -14.35 -26.59
N ASN A 284 20.48 -14.44 -27.57
CA ASN A 284 20.46 -13.52 -28.69
C ASN A 284 19.79 -12.18 -28.32
N VAL A 285 20.58 -11.10 -28.30
CA VAL A 285 20.14 -9.72 -28.02
C VAL A 285 19.63 -9.01 -29.29
N PHE A 286 19.88 -9.58 -30.47
CA PHE A 286 19.50 -9.00 -31.76
C PHE A 286 18.12 -9.47 -32.21
N SER A 287 17.15 -8.56 -32.26
CA SER A 287 15.88 -8.80 -32.93
C SER A 287 16.09 -8.90 -34.44
N SER A 288 15.55 -9.94 -35.09
CA SER A 288 15.59 -10.18 -36.54
C SER A 288 14.82 -9.16 -37.39
N THR A 289 14.36 -8.05 -36.80
CA THR A 289 13.79 -6.91 -37.50
C THR A 289 14.89 -6.12 -38.20
N ASN A 290 14.90 -6.16 -39.53
CA ASN A 290 15.74 -5.32 -40.39
C ASN A 290 15.35 -3.83 -40.30
N THR A 291 15.64 -3.18 -39.17
CA THR A 291 15.59 -1.71 -39.04
C THR A 291 16.94 -1.14 -39.42
N THR A 292 16.97 -0.32 -40.48
CA THR A 292 18.14 0.18 -41.20
C THR A 292 18.99 1.23 -40.46
N SER A 293 18.88 1.32 -39.13
CA SER A 293 19.64 2.23 -38.28
C SER A 293 20.53 1.45 -37.33
N ASN A 294 21.79 1.26 -37.73
CA ASN A 294 22.82 0.62 -36.91
C ASN A 294 23.06 1.45 -35.65
N VAL A 295 22.84 0.84 -34.49
CA VAL A 295 23.25 1.36 -33.19
C VAL A 295 24.77 1.50 -33.18
N VAL A 296 25.29 2.65 -32.77
CA VAL A 296 26.73 2.91 -32.69
C VAL A 296 27.23 2.63 -31.29
N PHE A 297 28.14 1.68 -31.16
CA PHE A 297 28.87 1.37 -29.94
C PHE A 297 30.36 1.35 -30.28
N ASP A 298 31.10 2.35 -29.79
CA ASP A 298 32.56 2.41 -29.94
C ASP A 298 33.21 1.97 -28.62
N ASP A 299 34.34 1.27 -28.72
CA ASP A 299 35.02 0.74 -27.54
C ASP A 299 35.53 1.87 -26.63
N GLY A 300 35.31 1.73 -25.32
CA GLY A 300 35.57 2.78 -24.32
C GLY A 300 34.48 3.87 -24.16
N MET A 301 33.33 3.77 -24.83
CA MET A 301 32.17 4.65 -24.55
C MET A 301 31.68 4.53 -23.11
N THR A 302 31.32 5.68 -22.50
CA THR A 302 30.50 5.66 -21.29
C THR A 302 29.04 5.35 -21.63
N THR A 303 28.26 4.91 -20.64
CA THR A 303 26.80 4.73 -20.78
C THR A 303 26.11 6.01 -21.24
N GLU A 304 26.60 7.19 -20.83
CA GLU A 304 26.06 8.49 -21.23
C GLU A 304 26.34 8.78 -22.71
N ASP A 305 27.57 8.54 -23.18
CA ASP A 305 27.96 8.71 -24.59
C ASP A 305 27.13 7.80 -25.50
N TYR A 306 26.96 6.55 -25.11
CA TYR A 306 26.12 5.58 -25.82
C TYR A 306 24.66 6.03 -25.89
N LEU A 307 24.06 6.47 -24.77
CA LEU A 307 22.68 6.95 -24.73
C LEU A 307 22.50 8.21 -25.58
N ARG A 308 23.44 9.17 -25.51
CA ARG A 308 23.40 10.43 -26.27
C ARG A 308 23.57 10.18 -27.77
N LYS A 309 24.53 9.33 -28.17
CA LYS A 309 24.81 9.02 -29.58
C LYS A 309 23.70 8.18 -30.25
N ASN A 310 22.98 7.37 -29.48
CA ASN A 310 21.87 6.55 -29.97
C ASN A 310 20.48 7.09 -29.60
N ALA A 311 20.39 8.34 -29.10
CA ALA A 311 19.17 8.90 -28.51
C ALA A 311 17.95 8.84 -29.45
N GLU A 312 18.14 9.13 -30.73
CA GLU A 312 17.06 9.10 -31.74
C GLU A 312 16.52 7.67 -31.95
N ILE A 313 17.42 6.69 -32.15
CA ILE A 313 17.07 5.26 -32.30
C ILE A 313 16.38 4.73 -31.03
N LEU A 314 16.88 5.11 -29.85
CA LEU A 314 16.29 4.76 -28.57
C LEU A 314 14.91 5.41 -28.40
N SER A 315 14.73 6.67 -28.81
CA SER A 315 13.44 7.35 -28.79
C SER A 315 12.42 6.67 -29.70
N THR A 316 12.78 6.34 -30.96
CA THR A 316 11.88 5.62 -31.87
C THR A 316 11.52 4.23 -31.32
N LYS A 317 12.47 3.48 -30.77
CA LYS A 317 12.18 2.20 -30.10
C LYS A 317 11.29 2.40 -28.87
N MET A 318 11.53 3.42 -28.05
CA MET A 318 10.69 3.76 -26.91
C MET A 318 9.26 4.09 -27.36
N GLU A 319 9.05 4.86 -28.43
CA GLU A 319 7.72 5.15 -28.98
C GLU A 319 7.01 3.89 -29.53
N MET A 320 7.75 2.96 -30.14
CA MET A 320 7.20 1.68 -30.61
C MET A 320 6.69 0.80 -29.44
N TYR A 321 7.44 0.73 -28.34
CA TYR A 321 7.14 -0.15 -27.21
C TYR A 321 6.31 0.51 -26.08
N LEU A 322 6.45 1.81 -25.86
CA LEU A 322 5.76 2.60 -24.82
C LEU A 322 4.62 3.42 -25.44
N LYS A 323 3.59 2.72 -25.93
CA LYS A 323 2.38 3.40 -26.42
C LYS A 323 1.67 4.12 -25.26
N PRO A 324 1.52 5.46 -25.30
CA PRO A 324 0.86 6.18 -24.22
C PRO A 324 -0.64 5.85 -24.21
N LEU A 325 -1.21 5.65 -23.01
CA LEU A 325 -2.65 5.41 -22.83
C LEU A 325 -3.51 6.51 -23.47
N TYR A 326 -3.02 7.75 -23.45
CA TYR A 326 -3.65 8.89 -24.10
C TYR A 326 -2.58 9.77 -24.75
N ASN A 327 -2.72 10.00 -26.07
CA ASN A 327 -1.74 10.69 -26.90
C ASN A 327 -1.90 12.24 -26.93
N GLY A 328 -2.83 12.79 -26.15
CA GLY A 328 -3.04 14.25 -26.09
C GLY A 328 -3.81 14.87 -27.25
N GLN A 329 -4.29 14.08 -28.22
CA GLN A 329 -4.91 14.60 -29.46
C GLN A 329 -6.44 14.64 -29.46
N THR A 330 -7.12 13.79 -28.67
CA THR A 330 -8.59 13.61 -28.74
C THR A 330 -9.30 14.17 -27.51
N TYR A 331 -10.15 15.18 -27.72
CA TYR A 331 -10.88 15.85 -26.64
C TYR A 331 -12.38 15.59 -26.75
N THR A 332 -13.07 15.52 -25.61
CA THR A 332 -14.53 15.37 -25.57
C THR A 332 -15.22 16.73 -25.45
N LYS A 333 -16.28 16.93 -26.25
CA LYS A 333 -17.04 18.19 -26.29
C LYS A 333 -17.50 18.68 -24.93
N TYR A 334 -17.80 17.77 -24.00
CA TYR A 334 -18.29 18.11 -22.66
C TYR A 334 -17.29 18.91 -21.80
N ILE A 335 -15.99 18.87 -22.10
CA ILE A 335 -14.99 19.73 -21.43
C ILE A 335 -15.19 21.20 -21.82
N GLY A 336 -15.53 21.48 -23.08
CA GLY A 336 -15.84 22.83 -23.57
C GLY A 336 -17.23 23.34 -23.17
N MET A 337 -18.03 22.51 -22.47
CA MET A 337 -19.40 22.82 -22.03
C MET A 337 -19.54 23.09 -20.52
N THR A 338 -18.44 23.03 -19.73
CA THR A 338 -18.48 23.42 -18.32
C THR A 338 -18.60 24.94 -18.15
N ASN A 339 -19.18 25.40 -17.04
CA ASN A 339 -19.35 26.82 -16.75
C ASN A 339 -18.00 27.53 -16.57
N ARG A 340 -17.04 26.87 -15.91
CA ARG A 340 -15.61 27.25 -15.96
C ARG A 340 -14.86 26.24 -16.82
N ILE A 341 -14.43 26.68 -17.99
CA ILE A 341 -13.73 25.85 -18.97
C ILE A 341 -12.30 25.60 -18.50
N CYS A 342 -11.82 24.37 -18.68
CA CYS A 342 -10.41 24.01 -18.41
C CYS A 342 -9.46 24.70 -19.39
N LEU A 343 -8.22 24.95 -18.99
CA LEU A 343 -7.13 25.32 -19.90
C LEU A 343 -6.67 24.10 -20.72
N PRO A 344 -5.94 24.25 -21.85
CA PRO A 344 -5.60 23.14 -22.73
C PRO A 344 -4.86 21.98 -22.04
N ALA A 345 -3.92 22.30 -21.14
CA ALA A 345 -3.22 21.30 -20.31
C ALA A 345 -4.14 20.63 -19.28
N GLN A 346 -5.02 21.40 -18.62
CA GLN A 346 -6.04 20.84 -17.72
C GLN A 346 -7.02 19.93 -18.46
N ALA A 347 -7.43 20.30 -19.67
CA ALA A 347 -8.30 19.49 -20.54
C ALA A 347 -7.60 18.20 -20.97
N ARG A 348 -6.31 18.27 -21.32
CA ARG A 348 -5.46 17.10 -21.63
C ARG A 348 -5.36 16.18 -20.41
N ALA A 349 -5.14 16.73 -19.23
CA ALA A 349 -5.09 16.00 -17.97
C ALA A 349 -6.42 15.32 -17.62
N VAL A 350 -7.56 16.02 -17.82
CA VAL A 350 -8.90 15.43 -17.67
C VAL A 350 -9.10 14.25 -18.61
N MET A 351 -8.71 14.36 -19.89
CA MET A 351 -8.78 13.24 -20.84
C MET A 351 -7.89 12.07 -20.41
N GLY A 352 -6.65 12.32 -19.95
CA GLY A 352 -5.76 11.30 -19.40
C GLY A 352 -6.36 10.57 -18.19
N ILE A 353 -6.91 11.30 -17.21
CA ILE A 353 -7.63 10.74 -16.06
C ILE A 353 -8.83 9.90 -16.52
N LEU A 354 -9.63 10.38 -17.47
CA LEU A 354 -10.78 9.63 -17.99
C LEU A 354 -10.39 8.33 -18.68
N THR A 355 -9.27 8.30 -19.41
CA THR A 355 -8.73 7.07 -20.01
C THR A 355 -8.24 6.09 -18.94
N ILE A 356 -7.46 6.55 -17.96
CA ILE A 356 -7.03 5.72 -16.81
C ILE A 356 -8.24 5.16 -16.05
N LEU A 357 -9.31 5.95 -15.87
CA LEU A 357 -10.54 5.50 -15.20
C LEU A 357 -11.43 4.61 -16.07
N LYS A 358 -11.25 4.55 -17.39
CA LYS A 358 -11.93 3.57 -18.25
C LYS A 358 -11.36 2.18 -17.98
N GLU A 359 -10.05 2.02 -18.06
CA GLU A 359 -9.35 0.73 -17.88
C GLU A 359 -9.16 0.35 -16.41
N GLY A 360 -8.64 1.25 -15.58
CA GLY A 360 -8.29 1.02 -14.18
C GLY A 360 -9.38 1.41 -13.18
N TYR A 361 -9.24 0.95 -11.92
CA TYR A 361 -10.15 1.33 -10.82
C TYR A 361 -9.91 2.77 -10.34
N SER A 362 -8.65 3.21 -10.30
CA SER A 362 -8.28 4.49 -9.71
C SER A 362 -7.19 5.25 -10.47
N ALA A 363 -7.29 6.58 -10.47
CA ALA A 363 -6.30 7.48 -11.06
C ALA A 363 -5.77 8.48 -10.01
N PHE A 364 -4.48 8.81 -10.08
CA PHE A 364 -3.86 9.89 -9.33
C PHE A 364 -3.78 11.15 -10.21
N LEU A 365 -4.29 12.27 -9.70
CA LEU A 365 -4.02 13.59 -10.26
C LEU A 365 -3.03 14.29 -9.34
N ASN A 366 -1.75 14.18 -9.67
CA ASN A 366 -0.67 14.87 -8.97
C ASN A 366 -0.40 16.19 -9.67
N ALA A 367 -0.99 17.28 -9.16
CA ALA A 367 -0.86 18.58 -9.79
C ALA A 367 -0.52 19.66 -8.79
N ASP A 368 0.12 20.73 -9.25
CA ASP A 368 0.59 21.78 -8.35
C ASP A 368 -0.52 22.57 -7.66
N MET A 369 -0.11 23.33 -6.64
CA MET A 369 -0.99 24.21 -5.90
C MET A 369 -1.36 25.41 -6.78
N GLY A 370 -2.62 25.49 -7.19
CA GLY A 370 -3.10 26.50 -8.14
C GLY A 370 -3.54 25.92 -9.49
N CYS A 371 -3.02 24.76 -9.92
CA CYS A 371 -3.31 24.18 -11.24
C CYS A 371 -4.74 23.70 -11.49
N GLY A 372 -5.68 23.96 -10.57
CA GLY A 372 -7.09 23.62 -10.76
C GLY A 372 -7.40 22.13 -10.55
N LYS A 373 -6.73 21.43 -9.62
CA LYS A 373 -7.07 20.04 -9.21
C LYS A 373 -8.58 19.83 -9.01
N THR A 374 -9.20 20.72 -8.25
CA THR A 374 -10.64 20.78 -8.02
C THR A 374 -11.41 20.90 -9.33
N GLN A 375 -11.09 21.90 -10.16
CA GLN A 375 -11.71 22.11 -11.47
C GLN A 375 -11.59 20.88 -12.38
N MET A 376 -10.40 20.32 -12.56
CA MET A 376 -10.18 19.09 -13.34
C MET A 376 -11.03 17.92 -12.83
N SER A 377 -11.10 17.73 -11.50
CA SER A 377 -11.87 16.64 -10.88
C SER A 377 -13.39 16.79 -11.08
N LEU A 378 -13.89 18.03 -11.08
CA LEU A 378 -15.30 18.36 -11.33
C LEU A 378 -15.62 18.24 -12.83
N THR A 379 -14.74 18.68 -13.71
CA THR A 379 -14.87 18.50 -15.17
C THR A 379 -14.90 17.02 -15.54
N ALA A 380 -14.00 16.19 -14.96
CA ALA A 380 -14.05 14.74 -15.17
C ALA A 380 -15.37 14.12 -14.69
N SER A 381 -15.90 14.58 -13.55
CA SER A 381 -17.22 14.17 -13.05
C SER A 381 -18.35 14.55 -14.01
N TYR A 382 -18.28 15.76 -14.59
CA TYR A 382 -19.24 16.25 -15.57
C TYR A 382 -19.22 15.43 -16.86
N VAL A 383 -18.03 15.16 -17.42
CA VAL A 383 -17.88 14.29 -18.60
C VAL A 383 -18.50 12.91 -18.35
N LEU A 384 -18.23 12.28 -17.19
CA LEU A 384 -18.83 10.97 -16.85
C LEU A 384 -20.36 11.03 -16.76
N SER A 385 -20.92 12.12 -16.25
CA SER A 385 -22.38 12.34 -16.21
C SER A 385 -22.96 12.48 -17.62
N GLN A 386 -22.36 13.31 -18.47
CA GLN A 386 -22.85 13.57 -19.83
C GLN A 386 -22.66 12.36 -20.76
N GLU A 387 -21.53 11.65 -20.70
CA GLU A 387 -21.37 10.37 -21.42
C GLU A 387 -22.44 9.35 -21.00
N GLN A 388 -22.79 9.27 -19.71
CA GLN A 388 -23.83 8.37 -19.22
C GLN A 388 -25.24 8.81 -19.69
N HIS A 389 -25.52 10.12 -19.68
CA HIS A 389 -26.77 10.67 -20.20
C HIS A 389 -26.94 10.40 -21.71
N SER A 390 -25.91 10.66 -22.51
CA SER A 390 -25.93 10.44 -23.96
C SER A 390 -26.02 8.97 -24.38
N ARG A 391 -25.72 8.02 -23.48
CA ARG A 391 -25.99 6.58 -23.67
C ARG A 391 -27.43 6.17 -23.29
N GLY A 392 -28.34 7.13 -23.08
CA GLY A 392 -29.75 6.87 -22.76
C GLY A 392 -30.02 6.48 -21.29
N SER A 393 -29.09 6.74 -20.37
CA SER A 393 -29.31 6.41 -18.96
C SER A 393 -30.39 7.29 -18.34
N HIS A 394 -31.38 6.68 -17.69
CA HIS A 394 -32.50 7.38 -17.05
C HIS A 394 -32.16 7.92 -15.64
N SER A 395 -30.90 7.76 -15.19
CA SER A 395 -30.40 8.23 -13.89
C SER A 395 -29.06 8.94 -14.05
N GLY A 396 -28.91 10.04 -13.32
CA GLY A 396 -27.63 10.75 -13.16
C GLY A 396 -26.65 9.98 -12.28
N ILE A 397 -25.61 10.67 -11.80
CA ILE A 397 -24.54 10.05 -11.00
C ILE A 397 -24.44 10.66 -9.61
N SER A 398 -24.10 9.83 -8.61
CA SER A 398 -23.66 10.30 -7.29
C SER A 398 -22.13 10.25 -7.22
N VAL A 399 -21.50 11.33 -6.76
CA VAL A 399 -20.05 11.49 -6.61
C VAL A 399 -19.74 11.74 -5.13
N LEU A 400 -18.89 10.91 -4.54
CA LEU A 400 -18.39 11.12 -3.17
C LEU A 400 -17.19 12.06 -3.24
N ILE A 401 -17.18 13.15 -2.48
CA ILE A 401 -16.00 13.98 -2.25
C ILE A 401 -15.57 13.81 -0.80
N THR A 402 -14.34 13.39 -0.57
CA THR A 402 -13.71 13.50 0.75
C THR A 402 -12.63 14.56 0.71
N ALA A 403 -12.75 15.57 1.55
CA ALA A 403 -11.78 16.65 1.63
C ALA A 403 -11.55 17.09 3.09
N PRO A 404 -10.43 17.75 3.43
CA PRO A 404 -10.19 18.24 4.78
C PRO A 404 -11.27 19.21 5.26
N SER A 405 -11.58 19.20 6.56
CA SER A 405 -12.78 19.88 7.10
C SER A 405 -12.89 21.37 6.77
N ILE A 406 -11.76 22.06 6.58
CA ILE A 406 -11.69 23.48 6.22
C ILE A 406 -12.05 23.76 4.75
N THR A 407 -11.90 22.78 3.85
CA THR A 407 -12.17 22.94 2.42
C THR A 407 -13.61 22.61 2.02
N ILE A 408 -14.34 21.85 2.86
CA ILE A 408 -15.71 21.40 2.57
C ILE A 408 -16.67 22.57 2.28
N PRO A 409 -16.63 23.72 3.00
CA PRO A 409 -17.45 24.88 2.65
C PRO A 409 -17.11 25.44 1.27
N LYS A 410 -15.82 25.63 0.95
CA LYS A 410 -15.36 26.12 -0.36
C LYS A 410 -15.75 25.20 -1.51
N TRP A 411 -15.61 23.88 -1.34
CA TRP A 411 -16.07 22.88 -2.31
C TRP A 411 -17.58 23.01 -2.57
N ALA A 412 -18.39 23.18 -1.53
CA ALA A 412 -19.85 23.23 -1.62
C ALA A 412 -20.41 24.58 -2.11
N GLY A 413 -19.85 25.70 -1.67
CA GLY A 413 -20.38 27.05 -1.92
C GLY A 413 -19.75 27.76 -3.11
N GLU A 414 -18.49 27.49 -3.44
CA GLU A 414 -17.76 28.21 -4.50
C GLU A 414 -17.42 27.29 -5.69
N GLU A 415 -16.67 26.21 -5.45
CA GLU A 415 -16.02 25.47 -6.54
C GLU A 415 -17.00 24.68 -7.40
N ILE A 416 -17.94 23.93 -6.79
CA ILE A 416 -18.95 23.17 -7.54
C ILE A 416 -19.86 24.11 -8.36
N PRO A 417 -20.48 25.16 -7.77
CA PRO A 417 -21.29 26.11 -8.54
C PRO A 417 -20.49 26.84 -9.64
N LYS A 418 -19.28 27.32 -9.34
CA LYS A 418 -18.45 28.07 -10.30
C LYS A 418 -18.02 27.22 -11.49
N VAL A 419 -17.65 25.96 -11.28
CA VAL A 419 -17.15 25.08 -12.36
C VAL A 419 -18.28 24.48 -13.19
N LEU A 420 -19.39 24.06 -12.57
CA LEU A 420 -20.44 23.25 -13.23
C LEU A 420 -21.81 23.94 -13.39
N GLY A 421 -22.04 25.06 -12.70
CA GLY A 421 -23.34 25.72 -12.65
C GLY A 421 -24.36 25.02 -11.76
N GLU A 422 -25.34 25.78 -11.28
CA GLU A 422 -26.33 25.30 -10.31
C GLU A 422 -27.37 24.35 -10.93
N HIS A 423 -27.78 24.58 -12.18
CA HIS A 423 -28.89 23.86 -12.83
C HIS A 423 -28.70 22.33 -12.96
N HIS A 424 -27.47 21.82 -12.85
CA HIS A 424 -27.13 20.40 -13.05
C HIS A 424 -26.57 19.71 -11.80
N THR A 425 -26.47 20.40 -10.67
CA THR A 425 -25.79 19.90 -9.47
C THR A 425 -26.70 19.85 -8.24
N ARG A 426 -26.50 18.83 -7.40
CA ARG A 426 -27.09 18.73 -6.06
C ARG A 426 -25.96 18.52 -5.07
N ILE A 427 -25.90 19.31 -4.00
CA ILE A 427 -24.80 19.29 -3.04
C ILE A 427 -25.34 18.85 -1.67
N ARG A 428 -24.69 17.85 -1.07
CA ARG A 428 -25.07 17.30 0.24
C ARG A 428 -23.83 17.14 1.12
N VAL A 429 -23.74 17.92 2.19
CA VAL A 429 -22.66 17.79 3.19
C VAL A 429 -23.09 16.86 4.32
N ILE A 430 -22.31 15.82 4.58
CA ILE A 430 -22.56 14.83 5.63
C ILE A 430 -21.70 15.19 6.86
N ASN A 431 -22.36 15.75 7.87
CA ASN A 431 -21.71 16.32 9.04
C ASN A 431 -21.75 15.41 10.28
N SER A 432 -22.66 14.45 10.30
CA SER A 432 -22.97 13.60 11.45
C SER A 432 -23.27 12.15 11.07
N THR A 433 -23.42 11.30 12.09
CA THR A 433 -23.90 9.93 11.94
C THR A 433 -25.35 9.89 11.44
N GLU A 434 -26.15 10.83 11.92
CA GLU A 434 -27.56 11.01 11.60
C GLU A 434 -27.73 11.38 10.12
N ASP A 435 -26.94 12.32 9.59
CA ASP A 435 -26.95 12.69 8.16
C ASP A 435 -26.57 11.50 7.27
N ALA A 436 -25.59 10.71 7.68
CA ALA A 436 -25.15 9.52 6.94
C ALA A 436 -26.23 8.44 6.89
N LEU A 437 -26.94 8.22 8.01
CA LEU A 437 -28.08 7.30 8.08
C LEU A 437 -29.28 7.84 7.30
N ASP A 438 -29.53 9.14 7.32
CA ASP A 438 -30.59 9.77 6.54
C ASP A 438 -30.35 9.62 5.04
N TYR A 439 -29.13 9.86 4.58
CA TYR A 439 -28.73 9.62 3.19
C TYR A 439 -28.92 8.16 2.79
N VAL A 440 -28.45 7.21 3.62
CA VAL A 440 -28.66 5.77 3.39
C VAL A 440 -30.14 5.40 3.29
N ARG A 441 -31.01 5.99 4.11
CA ARG A 441 -32.47 5.76 4.03
C ARG A 441 -33.01 6.24 2.68
N LYS A 442 -32.71 7.49 2.29
CA LYS A 442 -33.16 8.13 1.05
C LYS A 442 -32.69 7.45 -0.23
N VAL A 443 -31.49 6.88 -0.22
CA VAL A 443 -30.98 6.04 -1.32
C VAL A 443 -31.75 4.72 -1.38
N LYS A 444 -31.99 4.05 -0.24
CA LYS A 444 -32.68 2.75 -0.19
C LYS A 444 -34.17 2.82 -0.46
N SER A 445 -34.85 3.89 -0.05
CA SER A 445 -36.26 4.15 -0.35
C SER A 445 -36.50 4.54 -1.81
N LYS A 446 -35.44 4.84 -2.58
CA LYS A 446 -35.47 5.40 -3.94
C LYS A 446 -36.14 6.78 -4.04
N GLU A 447 -36.43 7.44 -2.90
CA GLU A 447 -36.95 8.82 -2.84
C GLU A 447 -35.94 9.83 -3.42
N SER A 448 -34.64 9.54 -3.33
CA SER A 448 -33.58 10.39 -3.84
C SER A 448 -32.88 9.80 -5.07
N LYS A 449 -33.66 9.54 -6.13
CA LYS A 449 -33.08 9.31 -7.47
C LYS A 449 -32.46 10.61 -7.98
N VAL A 450 -31.24 10.52 -8.51
CA VAL A 450 -30.57 11.60 -9.24
C VAL A 450 -31.12 11.65 -10.67
N PRO A 451 -31.72 12.76 -11.12
CA PRO A 451 -32.22 12.91 -12.49
C PRO A 451 -31.13 12.69 -13.54
N SER A 452 -31.50 12.18 -14.72
CA SER A 452 -30.57 12.05 -15.84
C SER A 452 -29.90 13.40 -16.18
N GLY A 453 -28.63 13.38 -16.57
CA GLY A 453 -27.82 14.57 -16.84
C GLY A 453 -27.33 15.33 -15.59
N THR A 454 -27.83 15.03 -14.39
CA THR A 454 -27.46 15.74 -13.14
C THR A 454 -26.51 14.94 -12.25
N ILE A 455 -25.80 15.65 -11.35
CA ILE A 455 -24.80 15.09 -10.44
C ILE A 455 -25.19 15.39 -8.98
N GLU A 456 -25.24 14.37 -8.13
CA GLU A 456 -25.28 14.56 -6.67
C GLU A 456 -23.87 14.44 -6.08
N PHE A 457 -23.31 15.56 -5.61
CA PHE A 457 -22.08 15.58 -4.83
C PHE A 457 -22.38 15.37 -3.35
N VAL A 458 -21.80 14.31 -2.77
CA VAL A 458 -21.89 14.00 -1.35
C VAL A 458 -20.53 14.25 -0.70
N LEU A 459 -20.46 15.27 0.16
CA LEU A 459 -19.22 15.73 0.77
C LEU A 459 -19.08 15.17 2.19
N VAL A 460 -17.95 14.55 2.52
CA VAL A 460 -17.63 14.03 3.86
C VAL A 460 -16.24 14.49 4.27
N SER A 461 -16.08 15.12 5.44
CA SER A 461 -14.74 15.57 5.83
C SER A 461 -13.82 14.44 6.29
N THR A 462 -12.51 14.54 5.99
CA THR A 462 -11.51 13.54 6.38
C THR A 462 -11.38 13.37 7.91
N ASP A 463 -11.78 14.38 8.68
CA ASP A 463 -11.80 14.32 10.15
C ASP A 463 -13.09 13.71 10.70
N ARG A 464 -14.23 13.92 10.03
CA ARG A 464 -15.53 13.39 10.46
C ARG A 464 -15.72 11.93 10.05
N MET A 465 -15.23 11.52 8.87
CA MET A 465 -15.43 10.16 8.32
C MET A 465 -14.94 9.04 9.26
N LYS A 466 -13.90 9.33 10.06
CA LYS A 466 -13.23 8.40 10.99
C LYS A 466 -13.85 8.29 12.38
N LEU A 467 -14.76 9.18 12.74
CA LEU A 467 -15.24 9.29 14.12
C LEU A 467 -16.18 8.13 14.47
N THR A 468 -15.80 7.35 15.48
CA THR A 468 -16.59 6.27 16.08
C THR A 468 -16.88 6.60 17.54
N ALA A 469 -17.67 5.78 18.24
CA ALA A 469 -17.97 6.00 19.65
C ALA A 469 -16.71 5.78 20.50
N ASN A 470 -16.42 6.72 21.41
CA ASN A 470 -15.17 6.73 22.19
C ASN A 470 -15.04 5.50 23.09
N LYS A 471 -16.16 5.09 23.71
CA LYS A 471 -16.25 3.94 24.62
C LYS A 471 -17.37 3.00 24.18
N PHE A 472 -17.13 1.71 24.32
CA PHE A 472 -18.14 0.65 24.24
C PHE A 472 -18.34 0.07 25.65
N ILE A 473 -19.59 -0.28 25.96
CA ILE A 473 -20.04 -0.81 27.24
C ILE A 473 -20.52 -2.24 27.02
N CYS A 474 -20.21 -3.14 27.96
CA CYS A 474 -20.68 -4.51 27.92
C CYS A 474 -22.11 -4.58 28.46
N SER A 475 -22.97 -5.33 27.77
CA SER A 475 -24.34 -5.61 28.22
C SER A 475 -24.46 -7.00 28.87
N ALA A 476 -23.35 -7.75 28.95
CA ALA A 476 -23.30 -9.01 29.68
C ALA A 476 -23.42 -8.77 31.20
N ILE A 477 -24.03 -9.73 31.89
CA ILE A 477 -24.16 -9.72 33.35
C ILE A 477 -22.99 -10.49 33.95
N TRP A 478 -22.34 -9.93 34.96
CA TRP A 478 -21.28 -10.63 35.70
C TRP A 478 -21.86 -11.48 36.83
N ASN A 479 -21.47 -12.76 36.90
CA ASN A 479 -21.91 -13.69 37.94
C ASN A 479 -20.78 -14.03 38.92
N HIS A 480 -20.89 -13.51 40.15
CA HIS A 480 -19.91 -13.75 41.22
C HIS A 480 -19.81 -15.21 41.71
N ARG A 481 -20.89 -16.01 41.62
CA ARG A 481 -20.86 -17.41 42.07
C ARG A 481 -20.06 -18.28 41.12
N THR A 482 -20.20 -18.07 39.81
CA THR A 482 -19.51 -18.85 38.77
C THR A 482 -18.36 -18.12 38.09
N GLN A 483 -17.97 -16.94 38.60
CA GLN A 483 -16.86 -16.10 38.13
C GLN A 483 -16.83 -15.91 36.61
N ASN A 484 -18.01 -15.70 36.00
CA ASN A 484 -18.16 -15.62 34.55
C ASN A 484 -19.19 -14.60 34.08
N TRP A 485 -19.04 -14.18 32.83
CA TRP A 485 -20.00 -13.32 32.14
C TRP A 485 -21.11 -14.13 31.48
N ARG A 486 -22.35 -13.63 31.58
CA ARG A 486 -23.55 -14.28 31.07
C ARG A 486 -24.37 -13.35 30.19
N CYS A 487 -25.08 -13.93 29.23
CA CYS A 487 -26.01 -13.19 28.38
C CYS A 487 -27.19 -12.65 29.21
N PRO A 488 -27.62 -11.39 29.06
CA PRO A 488 -28.77 -10.85 29.78
C PRO A 488 -30.10 -11.50 29.37
N ASP A 489 -30.22 -11.97 28.13
CA ASP A 489 -31.49 -12.47 27.59
C ASP A 489 -31.77 -13.95 27.94
N CYS A 490 -30.71 -14.78 27.99
CA CYS A 490 -30.85 -16.24 28.19
C CYS A 490 -30.04 -16.79 29.37
N TYR A 491 -29.33 -15.93 30.12
CA TYR A 491 -28.52 -16.27 31.31
C TYR A 491 -27.43 -17.34 31.11
N GLN A 492 -27.18 -17.75 29.86
CA GLN A 492 -26.12 -18.69 29.51
C GLN A 492 -24.74 -18.02 29.58
N PRO A 493 -23.69 -18.76 29.98
CA PRO A 493 -22.33 -18.24 29.98
C PRO A 493 -21.85 -17.88 28.57
N ILE A 494 -21.14 -16.76 28.44
CA ILE A 494 -20.62 -16.28 27.15
C ILE A 494 -19.24 -16.89 26.93
N LYS A 495 -18.93 -17.32 25.70
CA LYS A 495 -17.61 -17.86 25.34
C LYS A 495 -16.53 -16.78 25.40
N SER A 496 -15.32 -17.13 25.81
CA SER A 496 -14.19 -16.20 25.78
C SER A 496 -13.87 -15.78 24.34
N PRO A 497 -13.63 -14.48 24.07
CA PRO A 497 -13.18 -14.01 22.76
C PRO A 497 -11.72 -14.39 22.46
N LYS A 498 -10.99 -14.96 23.43
CA LYS A 498 -9.68 -15.59 23.25
C LYS A 498 -9.78 -17.10 23.50
N PRO A 499 -10.34 -17.89 22.57
CA PRO A 499 -10.14 -19.32 22.63
C PRO A 499 -8.64 -19.60 22.54
N LYS A 500 -8.10 -20.39 23.46
CA LYS A 500 -6.85 -21.11 23.19
C LYS A 500 -7.20 -22.20 22.17
N ASP A 501 -6.35 -22.42 21.17
CA ASP A 501 -6.65 -23.27 19.99
C ASP A 501 -6.89 -24.78 20.26
N ALA A 502 -7.04 -25.18 21.52
CA ALA A 502 -7.30 -26.55 21.97
C ALA A 502 -8.59 -26.73 22.80
N GLU A 503 -9.23 -25.66 23.28
CA GLU A 503 -10.35 -25.75 24.24
C GLU A 503 -11.65 -25.11 23.73
N ALA A 504 -12.46 -25.92 23.04
CA ALA A 504 -13.82 -25.54 22.68
C ALA A 504 -14.72 -25.49 23.94
N GLY A 505 -15.04 -24.29 24.42
CA GLY A 505 -15.98 -24.09 25.53
C GLY A 505 -15.52 -23.16 26.67
N ILE A 506 -14.31 -22.59 26.60
CA ILE A 506 -13.85 -21.61 27.61
C ILE A 506 -14.87 -20.47 27.75
N VAL A 507 -15.31 -20.24 28.97
CA VAL A 507 -16.23 -19.15 29.33
C VAL A 507 -15.45 -17.86 29.61
N ALA A 508 -15.99 -16.71 29.19
CA ALA A 508 -15.39 -15.41 29.42
C ALA A 508 -15.31 -15.06 30.92
N SER A 509 -14.10 -14.77 31.38
CA SER A 509 -13.75 -14.32 32.73
C SER A 509 -13.75 -12.78 32.83
N TRP A 510 -13.54 -12.23 34.03
CA TRP A 510 -13.41 -10.78 34.22
C TRP A 510 -12.37 -10.14 33.29
N LYS A 511 -11.16 -10.73 33.24
CA LYS A 511 -10.00 -10.22 32.50
C LYS A 511 -10.14 -10.28 30.98
N ASP A 512 -11.06 -11.09 30.47
CA ASP A 512 -11.32 -11.15 29.02
C ASP A 512 -12.09 -9.93 28.52
N ILE A 513 -12.90 -9.31 29.39
CA ILE A 513 -13.83 -8.22 29.05
C ILE A 513 -13.43 -6.89 29.68
N VAL A 514 -12.83 -6.89 30.87
CA VAL A 514 -12.45 -5.69 31.62
C VAL A 514 -10.93 -5.57 31.71
N GLU A 515 -10.41 -4.40 31.31
CA GLU A 515 -8.99 -4.03 31.43
C GLU A 515 -8.72 -3.31 32.76
N TYR A 516 -9.65 -2.45 33.19
CA TYR A 516 -9.57 -1.77 34.49
C TYR A 516 -10.98 -1.54 35.09
N PRO A 517 -11.20 -1.88 36.38
CA PRO A 517 -10.23 -2.43 37.34
C PRO A 517 -9.88 -3.90 37.07
N LYS A 518 -8.71 -4.35 37.57
CA LYS A 518 -8.17 -5.70 37.34
C LYS A 518 -9.02 -6.83 37.94
N TYR A 519 -9.90 -6.50 38.88
CA TYR A 519 -10.73 -7.44 39.65
C TYR A 519 -12.21 -7.00 39.61
N PRO A 520 -13.16 -7.94 39.74
CA PRO A 520 -14.58 -7.64 39.88
C PRO A 520 -14.90 -7.00 41.25
N PRO A 521 -16.05 -6.33 41.41
CA PRO A 521 -16.44 -5.71 42.68
C PRO A 521 -16.61 -6.72 43.81
N THR A 522 -16.50 -6.27 45.06
CA THR A 522 -16.83 -7.13 46.21
C THR A 522 -18.35 -7.29 46.35
N ILE A 523 -18.78 -8.28 47.16
CA ILE A 523 -20.20 -8.46 47.47
C ILE A 523 -20.73 -7.27 48.30
N GLU A 524 -19.86 -6.65 49.11
CA GLU A 524 -20.16 -5.46 49.91
C GLU A 524 -20.38 -4.22 49.01
N GLU A 525 -19.45 -3.93 48.09
CA GLU A 525 -19.59 -2.85 47.08
C GLU A 525 -20.88 -3.00 46.26
N LEU A 526 -21.28 -4.25 45.96
CA LEU A 526 -22.54 -4.54 45.27
C LEU A 526 -23.79 -4.35 46.14
N ASN A 527 -23.70 -4.56 47.45
CA ASN A 527 -24.81 -4.34 48.37
C ASN A 527 -25.01 -2.85 48.64
N GLU A 528 -23.93 -2.09 48.84
CA GLU A 528 -23.95 -0.62 48.89
C GLU A 528 -24.57 -0.05 47.61
N ALA A 529 -24.10 -0.49 46.43
CA ALA A 529 -24.66 -0.02 45.16
C ALA A 529 -26.14 -0.40 44.92
N ARG A 530 -26.67 -1.41 45.63
CA ARG A 530 -28.11 -1.74 45.62
C ARG A 530 -28.90 -0.81 46.54
N LEU A 531 -28.38 -0.52 47.74
CA LEU A 531 -28.97 0.41 48.70
C LEU A 531 -29.07 1.82 48.09
N ASP A 532 -27.98 2.29 47.50
CA ASP A 532 -27.89 3.60 46.83
C ASP A 532 -28.61 3.66 45.46
N LYS A 533 -29.16 2.53 44.99
CA LYS A 533 -29.79 2.38 43.67
C LYS A 533 -28.88 2.77 42.50
N THR A 534 -27.56 2.61 42.68
CA THR A 534 -26.54 2.88 41.66
C THR A 534 -26.15 1.64 40.85
N ILE A 535 -26.76 0.47 41.08
CA ILE A 535 -26.51 -0.73 40.28
C ILE A 535 -27.00 -0.59 38.82
N THR A 536 -26.18 -1.02 37.87
CA THR A 536 -26.49 -1.01 36.43
C THR A 536 -27.23 -2.28 36.00
N PRO A 537 -27.91 -2.28 34.84
CA PRO A 537 -28.54 -3.49 34.28
C PRO A 537 -27.58 -4.67 34.01
N ALA A 538 -26.26 -4.43 34.01
CA ALA A 538 -25.22 -5.46 33.91
C ALA A 538 -24.89 -6.12 35.27
N GLY A 539 -25.55 -5.72 36.36
CA GLY A 539 -25.31 -6.24 37.71
C GLY A 539 -24.07 -5.66 38.40
N LEU A 540 -23.56 -4.52 37.94
CA LEU A 540 -22.34 -3.86 38.45
C LEU A 540 -22.63 -2.44 38.96
N PRO A 541 -21.87 -1.88 39.92
CA PRO A 541 -22.04 -0.49 40.36
C PRO A 541 -21.82 0.50 39.20
N ARG A 542 -22.53 1.63 39.21
CA ARG A 542 -22.41 2.66 38.17
C ARG A 542 -20.97 3.15 38.05
N SER A 543 -20.47 3.19 36.82
CA SER A 543 -19.11 3.63 36.50
C SER A 543 -17.96 2.78 37.07
N TYR A 544 -18.22 1.63 37.71
CA TYR A 544 -17.17 0.75 38.25
C TYR A 544 -16.13 0.33 37.18
N VAL A 545 -16.59 0.00 35.97
CA VAL A 545 -15.70 -0.34 34.86
C VAL A 545 -15.23 0.91 34.11
N ASN A 546 -14.01 1.34 34.44
CA ASN A 546 -13.33 2.44 33.76
C ASN A 546 -12.97 2.07 32.31
N ARG A 547 -12.41 0.88 32.08
CA ARG A 547 -11.92 0.47 30.75
C ARG A 547 -12.23 -1.00 30.44
N TYR A 548 -12.85 -1.24 29.29
CA TYR A 548 -13.11 -2.57 28.72
C TYR A 548 -12.02 -2.94 27.70
N THR A 549 -11.82 -4.23 27.48
CA THR A 549 -10.89 -4.74 26.48
C THR A 549 -11.37 -4.47 25.04
N SER A 550 -10.45 -4.46 24.08
CA SER A 550 -10.77 -4.34 22.64
C SER A 550 -11.66 -5.48 22.11
N PHE A 551 -11.59 -6.66 22.74
CA PHE A 551 -12.33 -7.87 22.38
C PHE A 551 -13.83 -7.80 22.68
N ILE A 552 -14.29 -6.81 23.44
CA ILE A 552 -15.69 -6.65 23.84
C ILE A 552 -16.70 -6.76 22.68
N ARG A 553 -16.35 -6.28 21.48
CA ARG A 553 -17.24 -6.34 20.30
C ARG A 553 -17.39 -7.73 19.68
N GLN A 554 -16.53 -8.69 20.03
CA GLN A 554 -16.58 -10.07 19.57
C GLN A 554 -17.54 -10.93 20.40
N LEU A 555 -17.95 -10.46 21.59
CA LEU A 555 -18.89 -11.14 22.46
C LEU A 555 -20.26 -11.25 21.78
N GLN A 556 -20.69 -12.47 21.48
CA GLN A 556 -21.99 -12.79 20.90
C GLN A 556 -22.68 -13.86 21.75
N CYS A 557 -24.01 -13.88 21.71
CA CYS A 557 -24.80 -14.96 22.28
C CYS A 557 -25.24 -15.94 21.19
N GLU A 558 -25.08 -17.24 21.44
CA GLU A 558 -25.48 -18.34 20.55
C GLU A 558 -26.93 -18.84 20.82
N CYS A 559 -27.74 -18.08 21.56
CA CYS A 559 -29.06 -18.53 21.97
C CYS A 559 -29.98 -18.86 20.77
N LYS A 560 -30.38 -20.14 20.68
CA LYS A 560 -31.67 -20.50 20.10
C LYS A 560 -32.74 -20.09 21.12
N SER A 561 -33.80 -19.43 20.67
CA SER A 561 -34.76 -18.73 21.54
C SER A 561 -35.24 -19.57 22.72
N PRO A 562 -35.20 -19.05 23.96
CA PRO A 562 -36.03 -19.62 25.02
C PRO A 562 -37.48 -19.24 24.74
N SER A 563 -38.31 -20.24 24.41
CA SER A 563 -39.76 -20.10 24.48
C SER A 563 -40.14 -20.01 25.95
N ILE A 564 -40.28 -18.78 26.47
CA ILE A 564 -40.89 -18.55 27.77
C ILE A 564 -42.34 -19.04 27.67
N LYS A 565 -42.70 -20.02 28.50
CA LYS A 565 -44.08 -20.44 28.71
C LYS A 565 -44.71 -19.49 29.73
N ASP A 566 -45.20 -18.36 29.25
CA ASP A 566 -46.15 -17.51 29.97
C ASP A 566 -47.37 -17.32 29.06
N ASP A 567 -48.57 -17.58 29.60
CA ASP A 567 -49.84 -17.61 28.86
C ASP A 567 -50.40 -16.21 28.55
N GLN A 568 -49.54 -15.29 28.10
CA GLN A 568 -49.92 -13.98 27.58
C GLN A 568 -49.31 -13.79 26.18
N GLU A 569 -50.12 -13.30 25.24
CA GLU A 569 -49.77 -13.26 23.81
C GLU A 569 -48.34 -12.72 23.56
N PRO A 570 -47.42 -13.53 23.01
CA PRO A 570 -46.05 -13.12 22.82
C PRO A 570 -45.97 -12.08 21.69
N LYS A 571 -45.84 -10.81 22.06
CA LYS A 571 -45.37 -9.76 21.14
C LYS A 571 -44.09 -10.26 20.47
N LYS A 572 -44.15 -10.51 19.15
CA LYS A 572 -43.11 -11.15 18.33
C LYS A 572 -41.83 -10.30 18.21
N HIS A 573 -41.11 -10.12 19.32
CA HIS A 573 -39.73 -9.63 19.30
C HIS A 573 -38.84 -10.71 18.68
N LYS A 574 -38.51 -10.54 17.39
CA LYS A 574 -37.49 -11.36 16.72
C LYS A 574 -36.15 -11.19 17.43
N ILE A 575 -35.83 -12.11 18.35
CA ILE A 575 -34.49 -12.22 18.95
C ILE A 575 -33.51 -12.50 17.79
N LYS A 576 -32.64 -11.52 17.53
CA LYS A 576 -31.65 -11.61 16.46
C LYS A 576 -30.47 -12.47 16.94
N LYS A 577 -30.27 -13.62 16.29
CA LYS A 577 -29.07 -14.45 16.50
C LYS A 577 -27.79 -13.64 16.24
N ASN A 578 -26.72 -13.96 16.96
CA ASN A 578 -25.37 -13.42 16.77
C ASN A 578 -25.26 -11.89 16.98
N CYS A 579 -26.14 -11.30 17.80
CA CYS A 579 -26.00 -9.91 18.23
C CYS A 579 -24.77 -9.72 19.13
N THR A 580 -24.03 -8.63 18.91
CA THR A 580 -22.91 -8.24 19.77
C THR A 580 -23.43 -7.73 21.11
N LEU A 581 -22.91 -8.25 22.23
CA LEU A 581 -23.27 -7.78 23.58
C LEU A 581 -22.58 -6.45 23.93
N ALA A 582 -21.71 -5.94 23.06
CA ALA A 582 -21.17 -4.59 23.13
C ALA A 582 -22.14 -3.56 22.50
N ARG A 583 -22.30 -2.42 23.17
CA ARG A 583 -22.97 -1.23 22.62
C ARG A 583 -22.12 0.02 22.84
N PRO A 584 -22.29 1.10 22.05
CA PRO A 584 -21.71 2.39 22.39
C PRO A 584 -22.15 2.89 23.78
N ALA A 585 -21.25 3.62 24.45
CA ALA A 585 -21.55 4.37 25.66
C ALA A 585 -22.52 5.52 25.34
N LEU A 586 -23.58 5.68 26.15
CA LEU A 586 -24.64 6.67 25.93
C LEU A 586 -24.49 7.89 26.84
N LYS A 587 -24.44 9.10 26.24
CA LYS A 587 -24.49 10.37 27.00
C LYS A 587 -25.73 10.48 27.90
N SER A 588 -26.89 10.03 27.43
CA SER A 588 -28.14 10.04 28.19
C SER A 588 -28.12 9.14 29.44
N ARG A 589 -27.16 8.22 29.55
CA ARG A 589 -26.93 7.38 30.75
C ARG A 589 -25.76 7.87 31.61
N GLY A 590 -25.08 8.94 31.20
CA GLY A 590 -23.87 9.45 31.85
C GLY A 590 -22.62 8.56 31.62
N GLU A 591 -22.63 7.70 30.60
CA GLU A 591 -21.54 6.74 30.33
C GLU A 591 -20.39 7.36 29.50
N ASP A 592 -20.66 8.46 28.81
CA ASP A 592 -19.71 9.27 28.03
C ASP A 592 -20.17 10.75 28.10
N ARG A 593 -19.22 11.69 27.99
CA ARG A 593 -19.49 13.14 27.89
C ARG A 593 -20.05 13.52 26.51
N ASN A 594 -19.75 12.72 25.49
CA ASN A 594 -20.07 12.96 24.07
C ASN A 594 -21.31 12.19 23.60
N LYS A 595 -22.05 12.75 22.63
CA LYS A 595 -23.08 12.00 21.90
C LYS A 595 -22.43 10.82 21.16
N VAL A 596 -23.16 9.71 21.06
CA VAL A 596 -22.74 8.51 20.32
C VAL A 596 -22.52 8.86 18.86
N ARG A 597 -21.47 8.30 18.26
CA ARG A 597 -21.16 8.44 16.83
C ARG A 597 -20.87 7.06 16.23
N TRP A 598 -21.43 6.81 15.07
CA TRP A 598 -21.03 5.70 14.20
C TRP A 598 -20.21 6.24 13.03
N MET A 599 -19.18 5.49 12.66
CA MET A 599 -18.21 5.86 11.64
C MET A 599 -18.91 5.95 10.28
N ILE A 600 -18.97 7.15 9.71
CA ILE A 600 -19.65 7.44 8.42
C ILE A 600 -19.09 6.51 7.32
N ALA A 601 -17.77 6.33 7.28
CA ALA A 601 -17.13 5.41 6.35
C ALA A 601 -17.59 3.95 6.48
N GLU A 602 -17.91 3.48 7.70
CA GLU A 602 -18.42 2.13 7.93
C GLU A 602 -19.91 2.01 7.58
N ILE A 603 -20.70 3.06 7.83
CA ILE A 603 -22.12 3.14 7.40
C ILE A 603 -22.19 3.02 5.88
N PHE A 604 -21.38 3.81 5.16
CA PHE A 604 -21.33 3.80 3.70
C PHE A 604 -20.82 2.45 3.17
N GLN A 605 -19.73 1.90 3.72
CA GLN A 605 -19.22 0.58 3.34
C GLN A 605 -20.26 -0.55 3.52
N LYS A 606 -21.09 -0.49 4.57
CA LYS A 606 -22.10 -1.51 4.87
C LYS A 606 -23.39 -1.36 4.07
N HIS A 607 -23.71 -0.17 3.57
CA HIS A 607 -25.05 0.14 3.05
C HIS A 607 -25.08 0.76 1.64
N LEU A 608 -23.95 1.25 1.15
CA LEU A 608 -23.79 1.96 -0.12
C LEU A 608 -22.61 1.39 -0.92
N LYS A 609 -22.50 0.05 -1.02
CA LYS A 609 -21.44 -0.60 -1.81
C LYS A 609 -21.59 -0.24 -3.29
N GLY A 610 -20.52 0.26 -3.92
CA GLY A 610 -20.52 0.69 -5.32
C GLY A 610 -21.50 1.82 -5.69
N HIS A 611 -22.17 2.46 -4.72
CA HIS A 611 -23.21 3.48 -4.96
C HIS A 611 -22.68 4.72 -5.68
N PHE A 612 -21.50 5.20 -5.27
CA PHE A 612 -20.90 6.37 -5.89
C PHE A 612 -20.22 5.97 -7.20
N LYS A 613 -20.55 6.65 -8.30
CA LYS A 613 -19.93 6.39 -9.61
C LYS A 613 -18.44 6.72 -9.58
N LEU A 614 -18.09 7.78 -8.87
CA LEU A 614 -16.73 8.27 -8.66
C LEU A 614 -16.55 8.72 -7.21
N GLY A 615 -15.42 8.36 -6.59
CA GLY A 615 -14.96 8.92 -5.33
C GLY A 615 -13.75 9.82 -5.55
N ILE A 616 -13.86 11.09 -5.20
CA ILE A 616 -12.79 12.09 -5.24
C ILE A 616 -12.20 12.23 -3.84
N PHE A 617 -10.91 11.98 -3.69
CA PHE A 617 -10.21 12.07 -2.42
C PHE A 617 -9.16 13.18 -2.48
N ASP A 618 -9.51 14.32 -1.92
CA ASP A 618 -8.67 15.51 -1.83
C ASP A 618 -7.65 15.39 -0.70
N GLU A 619 -6.43 15.88 -0.96
CA GLU A 619 -5.25 15.77 -0.10
C GLU A 619 -4.98 14.32 0.40
N ILE A 620 -4.96 13.35 -0.53
CA ILE A 620 -4.81 11.90 -0.25
C ILE A 620 -3.58 11.58 0.63
N GLN A 621 -2.52 12.40 0.58
CA GLN A 621 -1.33 12.27 1.42
C GLN A 621 -1.63 12.35 2.93
N GLN A 622 -2.78 12.91 3.34
CA GLN A 622 -3.25 12.84 4.74
C GLN A 622 -3.71 11.44 5.18
N MET A 623 -3.83 10.49 4.24
CA MET A 623 -4.30 9.13 4.44
C MET A 623 -3.15 8.10 4.37
N LYS A 624 -1.91 8.57 4.14
CA LYS A 624 -0.71 7.75 3.89
C LYS A 624 -0.30 6.77 5.00
N ALA A 625 -0.73 6.98 6.24
CA ALA A 625 -0.36 6.10 7.35
C ALA A 625 -1.23 4.84 7.44
N SER A 626 -0.59 3.65 7.48
CA SER A 626 -1.21 2.32 7.56
C SER A 626 -2.27 2.21 8.65
N ASN A 627 -1.87 2.44 9.90
CA ASN A 627 -2.70 2.26 11.10
C ASN A 627 -3.47 3.54 11.51
N SER A 628 -3.61 4.52 10.61
CA SER A 628 -4.33 5.76 10.93
C SER A 628 -5.85 5.61 10.77
N GLY A 629 -6.62 6.27 11.65
CA GLY A 629 -8.08 6.32 11.53
C GLY A 629 -8.55 6.95 10.21
N ARG A 630 -7.77 7.88 9.62
CA ARG A 630 -8.03 8.42 8.27
C ARG A 630 -7.85 7.33 7.19
N GLY A 631 -6.72 6.62 7.19
CA GLY A 631 -6.42 5.56 6.23
C GLY A 631 -7.38 4.34 6.32
N LEU A 632 -7.83 3.98 7.52
CA LEU A 632 -8.88 2.96 7.68
C LEU A 632 -10.23 3.43 7.10
N SER A 633 -10.59 4.69 7.30
CA SER A 633 -11.83 5.28 6.75
C SER A 633 -11.80 5.33 5.23
N PHE A 634 -10.66 5.74 4.68
CA PHE A 634 -10.38 5.76 3.25
C PHE A 634 -10.64 4.39 2.60
N HIS A 635 -10.00 3.32 3.11
CA HIS A 635 -10.23 1.96 2.60
C HIS A 635 -11.71 1.52 2.70
N LYS A 636 -12.42 1.94 3.76
CA LYS A 636 -13.86 1.65 3.89
C LYS A 636 -14.69 2.37 2.82
N LEU A 637 -14.40 3.65 2.55
CA LEU A 637 -15.11 4.46 1.55
C LEU A 637 -14.82 4.06 0.10
N LEU A 638 -13.62 3.55 -0.21
CA LEU A 638 -13.33 2.99 -1.54
C LEU A 638 -14.34 1.91 -1.94
N LYS A 639 -14.75 1.04 -1.02
CA LYS A 639 -15.77 -0.01 -1.30
C LYS A 639 -17.17 0.55 -1.59
N SER A 640 -17.40 1.84 -1.36
CA SER A 640 -18.63 2.55 -1.77
C SER A 640 -18.52 3.23 -3.13
N CYS A 641 -17.33 3.26 -3.74
CA CYS A 641 -17.05 3.94 -5.01
C CYS A 641 -16.76 2.92 -6.12
N SER A 642 -17.38 3.10 -7.29
CA SER A 642 -17.14 2.28 -8.48
C SER A 642 -15.79 2.57 -9.15
N LYS A 643 -15.34 3.84 -9.09
CA LYS A 643 -14.04 4.33 -9.54
C LYS A 643 -13.54 5.37 -8.54
N ALA A 644 -12.23 5.61 -8.45
CA ALA A 644 -11.65 6.56 -7.51
C ALA A 644 -10.62 7.50 -8.16
N MET A 645 -10.60 8.77 -7.74
CA MET A 645 -9.62 9.76 -8.16
C MET A 645 -8.96 10.39 -6.93
N PHE A 646 -7.64 10.38 -6.90
CA PHE A 646 -6.85 10.85 -5.77
C PHE A 646 -6.17 12.17 -6.16
N LEU A 647 -6.49 13.24 -5.45
CA LEU A 647 -5.91 14.57 -5.70
C LEU A 647 -4.76 14.80 -4.72
N THR A 648 -3.61 15.22 -5.24
CA THR A 648 -2.46 15.64 -4.41
C THR A 648 -1.60 16.67 -5.13
N GLY A 649 -0.82 17.44 -4.38
CA GLY A 649 0.34 18.17 -4.92
C GLY A 649 1.69 17.64 -4.42
N THR A 650 1.70 16.55 -3.66
CA THR A 650 2.92 15.89 -3.15
C THR A 650 2.64 14.39 -3.04
N LEU A 651 3.07 13.62 -4.04
CA LEU A 651 2.73 12.19 -4.16
C LEU A 651 3.50 11.34 -3.15
N THR A 652 4.75 11.72 -2.85
CA THR A 652 5.59 11.07 -1.83
C THR A 652 6.20 12.12 -0.88
N SER A 653 6.76 11.67 0.24
CA SER A 653 7.57 12.51 1.13
C SER A 653 9.06 12.22 1.03
N GLY A 654 9.54 11.83 -0.16
CA GLY A 654 10.95 11.50 -0.45
C GLY A 654 11.43 10.16 0.12
N ILE A 655 10.55 9.38 0.76
CA ILE A 655 10.81 8.01 1.24
C ILE A 655 9.80 7.04 0.61
N SER A 656 10.25 5.83 0.29
CA SER A 656 9.47 4.84 -0.45
C SER A 656 8.23 4.37 0.31
N SER A 657 8.32 4.17 1.63
CA SER A 657 7.21 3.67 2.45
C SER A 657 6.05 4.67 2.56
N SER A 658 6.26 5.93 2.15
CA SER A 658 5.22 6.97 2.21
C SER A 658 4.02 6.71 1.30
N ILE A 659 4.16 5.90 0.24
CA ILE A 659 3.07 5.59 -0.70
C ILE A 659 2.53 4.16 -0.58
N GLN A 660 3.28 3.24 0.04
CA GLN A 660 2.95 1.82 0.23
C GLN A 660 1.50 1.60 0.69
N SER A 661 1.09 2.28 1.76
CA SER A 661 -0.26 2.13 2.35
C SER A 661 -1.38 2.77 1.52
N THR A 662 -1.05 3.64 0.56
CA THR A 662 -2.02 4.18 -0.39
C THR A 662 -2.21 3.18 -1.52
N LEU A 663 -1.11 2.71 -2.13
CA LEU A 663 -1.12 1.67 -3.17
C LEU A 663 -1.84 0.41 -2.71
N TRP A 664 -1.53 -0.12 -1.52
CA TRP A 664 -2.19 -1.31 -0.96
C TRP A 664 -3.72 -1.16 -0.82
N ARG A 665 -4.24 0.06 -0.70
CA ARG A 665 -5.68 0.31 -0.57
C ARG A 665 -6.36 0.57 -1.91
N SER A 666 -5.66 1.14 -2.88
CA SER A 666 -6.19 1.48 -4.21
C SER A 666 -6.03 0.35 -5.23
N ASP A 667 -4.88 -0.33 -5.22
CA ASP A 667 -4.54 -1.44 -6.11
C ASP A 667 -3.62 -2.44 -5.37
N PRO A 668 -4.18 -3.30 -4.51
CA PRO A 668 -3.40 -4.37 -3.87
C PRO A 668 -2.95 -5.45 -4.86
N GLN A 669 -3.60 -5.62 -6.02
CA GLN A 669 -3.32 -6.77 -6.89
C GLN A 669 -1.91 -6.69 -7.50
N SER A 670 -1.51 -5.50 -7.95
CA SER A 670 -0.14 -5.28 -8.45
C SER A 670 0.93 -5.58 -7.38
N LEU A 671 0.64 -5.31 -6.10
CA LEU A 671 1.54 -5.59 -4.99
C LEU A 671 1.56 -7.07 -4.58
N ILE A 672 0.40 -7.74 -4.58
CA ILE A 672 0.27 -9.19 -4.31
C ILE A 672 1.06 -9.99 -5.36
N ASN A 673 0.96 -9.61 -6.64
CA ASN A 673 1.71 -10.24 -7.74
C ASN A 673 3.24 -10.12 -7.56
N GLU A 674 3.72 -9.13 -6.78
CA GLU A 674 5.14 -8.96 -6.45
C GLU A 674 5.57 -9.64 -5.14
N GLY A 675 4.67 -10.36 -4.47
CA GLY A 675 4.92 -11.06 -3.21
C GLY A 675 4.77 -10.19 -1.95
N PHE A 676 4.11 -9.04 -2.05
CA PHE A 676 3.80 -8.20 -0.88
C PHE A 676 2.47 -8.59 -0.22
N GLU A 677 2.39 -8.34 1.08
CA GLU A 677 1.20 -8.57 1.91
C GLU A 677 0.76 -7.26 2.61
N HIS A 678 -0.46 -7.26 3.16
CA HIS A 678 -0.88 -6.20 4.09
C HIS A 678 0.03 -6.14 5.34
N SER A 679 0.65 -7.27 5.68
CA SER A 679 1.62 -7.47 6.76
C SER A 679 2.99 -6.87 6.47
N THR A 680 3.32 -6.58 5.20
CA THR A 680 4.66 -6.17 4.77
C THR A 680 5.15 -4.96 5.55
N SER A 681 6.26 -5.15 6.26
CA SER A 681 6.90 -4.10 7.05
C SER A 681 7.47 -3.01 6.13
N LYS A 682 7.72 -1.82 6.69
CA LYS A 682 8.30 -0.71 5.90
C LYS A 682 9.72 -1.00 5.45
N GLU A 683 10.43 -1.79 6.25
CA GLU A 683 11.81 -2.18 6.04
C GLU A 683 11.89 -3.15 4.84
N LEU A 684 11.02 -4.17 4.79
CA LEU A 684 10.92 -5.08 3.65
C LEU A 684 10.50 -4.36 2.35
N TRP A 685 9.62 -3.35 2.46
CA TRP A 685 9.27 -2.48 1.34
C TRP A 685 10.46 -1.62 0.87
N ALA A 686 11.16 -0.99 1.81
CA ALA A 686 12.29 -0.10 1.53
C ALA A 686 13.49 -0.84 0.94
N GLN A 687 13.67 -2.13 1.19
CA GLN A 687 14.69 -2.95 0.51
C GLN A 687 14.51 -3.03 -1.00
N LYS A 688 13.26 -3.05 -1.48
CA LYS A 688 12.95 -3.14 -2.91
C LYS A 688 12.80 -1.77 -3.57
N TYR A 689 12.33 -0.78 -2.81
CA TYR A 689 11.87 0.49 -3.39
C TYR A 689 12.42 1.76 -2.73
N GLY A 690 13.25 1.64 -1.69
CA GLY A 690 13.82 2.77 -0.95
C GLY A 690 15.31 2.59 -0.68
N VAL A 691 15.79 3.25 0.36
CA VAL A 691 17.17 3.16 0.84
C VAL A 691 17.15 2.84 2.33
N LEU A 692 17.96 1.89 2.78
CA LEU A 692 18.09 1.53 4.19
C LEU A 692 19.48 1.85 4.74
N GLU A 693 19.52 2.44 5.93
CA GLU A 693 20.70 2.52 6.77
C GLU A 693 20.67 1.35 7.76
N LYS A 694 21.70 0.49 7.71
CA LYS A 694 21.94 -0.57 8.70
C LYS A 694 22.85 -0.03 9.80
N VAL A 695 22.31 0.18 11.00
CA VAL A 695 23.10 0.50 12.20
C VAL A 695 23.33 -0.79 12.97
N THR A 696 24.57 -1.26 12.98
CA THR A 696 24.99 -2.42 13.79
C THR A 696 25.55 -1.90 15.12
N TYR A 697 24.90 -2.22 16.23
CA TYR A 697 25.44 -1.91 17.56
C TYR A 697 26.43 -3.00 17.96
N HIS A 698 27.72 -2.66 18.02
CA HIS A 698 28.76 -3.50 18.59
C HIS A 698 28.88 -3.21 20.08
N ASP A 699 28.33 -4.09 20.93
CA ASP A 699 28.55 -4.03 22.37
C ASP A 699 30.01 -4.36 22.68
N VAL A 700 30.73 -3.41 23.30
CA VAL A 700 32.16 -3.52 23.64
C VAL A 700 32.40 -4.22 24.98
N ASN A 701 31.34 -4.41 25.79
CA ASN A 701 31.44 -5.02 27.13
C ASN A 701 30.87 -6.45 27.17
N ASP A 702 31.66 -7.34 27.77
CA ASP A 702 31.52 -8.79 27.70
C ASP A 702 30.40 -9.34 28.61
N GLY A 703 29.82 -10.47 28.21
CA GLY A 703 28.69 -11.06 28.95
C GLY A 703 27.99 -12.22 28.22
N ASN A 704 28.48 -13.44 28.41
CA ASN A 704 27.92 -14.65 27.80
C ASN A 704 26.52 -15.00 28.36
N ALA A 705 25.47 -14.50 27.73
CA ALA A 705 24.07 -14.73 28.10
C ALA A 705 23.45 -15.94 27.38
N GLY A 706 23.90 -17.17 27.69
CA GLY A 706 23.26 -18.38 27.17
C GLY A 706 23.97 -19.67 27.57
N ARG A 707 23.27 -20.58 28.26
CA ARG A 707 23.84 -21.86 28.73
C ARG A 707 23.76 -22.99 27.69
N THR A 708 23.20 -22.74 26.48
CA THR A 708 22.96 -23.77 25.46
C THR A 708 22.97 -23.32 23.99
N THR A 709 23.14 -22.04 23.65
CA THR A 709 23.21 -21.58 22.24
C THR A 709 24.20 -20.44 22.04
N ASN A 710 25.29 -20.69 21.30
CA ASN A 710 26.26 -19.69 20.88
C ASN A 710 25.71 -18.79 19.75
N ARG A 711 24.74 -17.92 20.06
CA ARG A 711 24.24 -16.92 19.11
C ARG A 711 24.39 -15.52 19.72
N ARG A 712 25.46 -14.82 19.35
CA ARG A 712 25.55 -13.37 19.53
C ARG A 712 24.45 -12.73 18.66
N ALA A 713 23.41 -12.20 19.29
CA ALA A 713 22.40 -11.42 18.60
C ALA A 713 22.97 -10.00 18.42
N GLU A 714 23.69 -9.77 17.31
CA GLU A 714 24.00 -8.39 16.91
C GLU A 714 22.69 -7.62 16.79
N LYS A 715 22.56 -6.55 17.58
CA LYS A 715 21.38 -5.71 17.54
C LYS A 715 21.48 -4.83 16.31
N VAL A 716 20.94 -5.31 15.20
CA VAL A 716 20.84 -4.55 13.95
C VAL A 716 19.57 -3.70 13.98
N SER A 717 19.72 -2.39 13.79
CA SER A 717 18.62 -1.47 13.54
C SER A 717 18.63 -1.06 12.07
N LEU A 718 17.49 -1.25 11.39
CA LEU A 718 17.27 -0.81 10.02
C LEU A 718 16.45 0.49 10.03
N LYS A 719 16.89 1.50 9.28
CA LYS A 719 16.23 2.81 9.19
C LYS A 719 16.12 3.27 7.74
N GLU A 720 14.90 3.56 7.29
CA GLU A 720 14.68 4.11 5.95
C GLU A 720 15.25 5.53 5.81
N LYS A 721 16.02 5.76 4.74
CA LYS A 721 16.57 7.05 4.33
C LYS A 721 15.78 7.63 3.14
N PRO A 722 15.92 8.93 2.85
CA PRO A 722 15.40 9.51 1.63
C PRO A 722 16.00 8.82 0.40
N GLY A 723 15.16 8.48 -0.56
CA GLY A 723 15.51 7.67 -1.72
C GLY A 723 14.36 6.76 -2.13
N ILE A 724 14.10 6.69 -3.44
CA ILE A 724 13.02 5.92 -4.03
C ILE A 724 13.51 5.30 -5.34
N ALA A 725 13.39 3.98 -5.48
CA ALA A 725 13.81 3.27 -6.68
C ALA A 725 12.89 3.65 -7.88
N PRO A 726 13.43 3.97 -9.07
CA PRO A 726 12.63 4.28 -10.26
C PRO A 726 11.64 3.18 -10.64
N GLN A 727 11.97 1.92 -10.31
CA GLN A 727 11.10 0.76 -10.50
C GLN A 727 9.73 0.93 -9.84
N LEU A 728 9.64 1.61 -8.69
CA LEU A 728 8.36 1.89 -8.02
C LEU A 728 7.45 2.75 -8.90
N VAL A 729 8.02 3.79 -9.52
CA VAL A 729 7.26 4.73 -10.35
C VAL A 729 6.81 4.06 -11.65
N ALA A 730 7.74 3.42 -12.35
CA ALA A 730 7.47 2.74 -13.62
C ALA A 730 6.40 1.63 -13.47
N LYS A 731 6.52 0.78 -12.44
CA LYS A 731 5.61 -0.36 -12.25
C LYS A 731 4.26 0.04 -11.65
N HIS A 732 4.22 0.93 -10.67
CA HIS A 732 3.01 1.14 -9.85
C HIS A 732 2.28 2.46 -10.08
N LEU A 733 2.96 3.48 -10.62
CA LEU A 733 2.44 4.86 -10.67
C LEU A 733 2.26 5.41 -12.09
N LEU A 734 3.18 5.15 -13.01
CA LEU A 734 3.21 5.82 -14.33
C LEU A 734 1.91 5.63 -15.12
N HIS A 735 1.41 4.39 -15.20
CA HIS A 735 0.17 4.04 -15.89
C HIS A 735 -1.11 4.43 -15.12
N LYS A 736 -1.00 5.05 -13.94
CA LYS A 736 -2.13 5.46 -13.08
C LYS A 736 -2.14 6.95 -12.72
N SER A 737 -1.11 7.70 -13.10
CA SER A 737 -0.88 9.07 -12.60
C SER A 737 -0.82 10.07 -13.75
N VAL A 738 -1.50 11.20 -13.56
CA VAL A 738 -1.36 12.38 -14.42
C VAL A 738 -0.67 13.47 -13.60
N PHE A 739 0.43 13.97 -14.14
CA PHE A 739 1.22 15.06 -13.58
C PHE A 739 0.83 16.37 -14.30
N VAL A 740 0.67 17.46 -13.55
CA VAL A 740 0.38 18.80 -14.11
C VAL A 740 1.03 19.89 -13.24
N GLU A 741 1.92 20.67 -13.84
CA GLU A 741 2.66 21.74 -13.16
C GLU A 741 2.01 23.11 -13.40
N LEU A 742 2.56 24.16 -12.80
CA LEU A 742 2.08 25.53 -13.05
C LEU A 742 2.51 26.06 -14.42
N SER A 743 3.69 25.67 -14.90
CA SER A 743 4.22 26.03 -16.23
C SER A 743 3.39 25.46 -17.37
N ASP A 744 2.95 24.20 -17.25
CA ASP A 744 2.07 23.49 -18.21
C ASP A 744 0.82 24.30 -18.60
N LEU A 745 0.34 25.18 -17.72
CA LEU A 745 -0.89 25.93 -17.95
C LEU A 745 -0.74 27.02 -19.03
N GLY A 746 0.47 27.45 -19.37
CA GLY A 746 0.73 28.56 -20.28
C GLY A 746 0.23 29.91 -19.76
N LEU A 747 0.02 30.05 -18.45
CA LEU A 747 -0.40 31.30 -17.82
C LEU A 747 0.82 32.14 -17.43
N PRO A 748 0.76 33.48 -17.57
CA PRO A 748 1.75 34.35 -16.96
C PRO A 748 1.66 34.26 -15.43
N LEU A 749 2.79 34.38 -14.75
CA LEU A 749 2.91 34.44 -13.29
C LEU A 749 3.95 35.49 -12.88
N VAL A 750 3.82 36.03 -11.67
CA VAL A 750 4.88 36.84 -11.05
C VAL A 750 6.06 35.95 -10.62
N SER A 751 7.23 36.54 -10.39
CA SER A 751 8.40 35.80 -9.90
C SER A 751 8.17 35.14 -8.53
N LEU A 752 8.77 33.97 -8.36
CA LEU A 752 8.98 33.31 -7.07
C LEU A 752 10.48 33.23 -6.84
N ARG A 753 10.95 33.71 -5.70
CA ARG A 753 12.31 33.44 -5.21
C ARG A 753 12.20 32.58 -3.97
N GLU A 754 12.90 31.46 -3.96
CA GLU A 754 13.20 30.81 -2.69
C GLU A 754 14.66 31.21 -2.33
N GLU A 755 15.01 31.39 -1.04
CA GLU A 755 16.39 31.69 -0.58
C GLU A 755 16.72 31.02 0.78
N PRO A 756 17.85 30.31 0.97
CA PRO A 756 18.35 29.93 2.29
C PRO A 756 19.12 31.11 2.89
N VAL A 757 18.73 31.49 4.10
CA VAL A 757 19.37 32.55 4.89
C VAL A 757 20.22 31.86 5.95
N ILE A 758 21.42 31.44 5.54
CA ILE A 758 22.42 30.84 6.43
C ILE A 758 23.14 31.96 7.18
N VAL A 759 23.11 31.92 8.51
CA VAL A 759 23.68 32.95 9.38
C VAL A 759 24.69 32.31 10.34
N ASP A 760 25.88 32.88 10.46
CA ASP A 760 26.85 32.54 11.50
C ASP A 760 26.34 33.09 12.85
N LEU A 761 26.40 32.26 13.91
CA LEU A 761 26.10 32.72 15.28
C LEU A 761 27.24 33.60 15.81
N GLU A 762 26.90 34.56 16.67
CA GLU A 762 27.89 35.32 17.44
C GLU A 762 28.79 34.38 18.28
N ASP A 763 30.09 34.70 18.39
CA ASP A 763 31.10 33.78 18.97
C ASP A 763 30.71 33.23 20.35
N GLU A 764 30.16 34.07 21.23
CA GLU A 764 29.72 33.69 22.58
C GLU A 764 28.54 32.71 22.57
N HIS A 765 27.55 32.93 21.69
CA HIS A 765 26.41 32.02 21.53
C HIS A 765 26.83 30.73 20.82
N GLY A 766 27.66 30.84 19.78
CA GLY A 766 28.23 29.69 19.07
C GLY A 766 29.10 28.81 19.96
N GLN A 767 29.86 29.36 20.90
CA GLN A 767 30.61 28.58 21.88
C GLN A 767 29.67 27.88 22.88
N ALA A 768 28.78 28.62 23.53
CA ALA A 768 27.83 28.05 24.49
C ALA A 768 26.94 26.97 23.86
N TYR A 769 26.61 27.12 22.57
CA TYR A 769 25.91 26.13 21.78
C TYR A 769 26.67 24.80 21.65
N ARG A 770 27.96 24.86 21.28
CA ARG A 770 28.80 23.66 21.10
C ARG A 770 29.01 22.92 22.41
N GLU A 771 29.26 23.65 23.49
CA GLU A 771 29.39 23.09 24.85
C GLU A 771 28.10 22.35 25.25
N PHE A 772 26.93 22.94 25.02
CA PHE A 772 25.64 22.31 25.29
C PHE A 772 25.32 21.12 24.36
N GLU A 773 25.56 21.20 23.04
CA GLU A 773 25.34 20.07 22.12
C GLU A 773 26.18 18.86 22.55
N GLN A 774 27.44 19.09 22.95
CA GLN A 774 28.36 18.04 23.39
C GLN A 774 27.98 17.45 24.76
N GLU A 775 27.75 18.27 25.79
CA GLU A 775 27.37 17.79 27.12
C GLU A 775 26.04 17.00 27.09
N LEU A 776 25.06 17.49 26.31
CA LEU A 776 23.78 16.81 26.15
C LEU A 776 23.93 15.50 25.37
N TYR A 777 24.78 15.45 24.34
CA TYR A 777 25.07 14.21 23.59
C TYR A 777 25.71 13.15 24.49
N ASP A 778 26.76 13.52 25.24
CA ASP A 778 27.45 12.64 26.16
C ASP A 778 26.53 12.14 27.28
N THR A 779 25.61 12.99 27.74
CA THR A 779 24.59 12.60 28.72
C THR A 779 23.53 11.68 28.12
N CYS A 780 23.05 11.92 26.91
CA CYS A 780 22.14 11.01 26.18
C CYS A 780 22.78 9.62 25.97
N MET A 781 24.07 9.57 25.62
CA MET A 781 24.85 8.32 25.51
C MET A 781 24.93 7.58 26.85
N LYS A 782 25.27 8.27 27.95
CA LYS A 782 25.34 7.67 29.30
C LYS A 782 23.97 7.15 29.77
N MET A 783 22.89 7.89 29.52
CA MET A 783 21.52 7.54 29.94
C MET A 783 20.85 6.49 29.04
N GLN A 784 21.48 6.08 27.93
CA GLN A 784 20.91 5.12 26.99
C GLN A 784 20.76 3.71 27.59
N SER A 785 21.59 3.32 28.55
CA SER A 785 21.42 2.05 29.29
C SER A 785 20.12 2.02 30.11
N ASP A 786 19.80 3.15 30.74
CA ASP A 786 18.79 3.24 31.79
C ASP A 786 17.42 3.62 31.23
N LEU A 787 17.40 4.47 30.19
CA LEU A 787 16.20 5.03 29.56
C LEU A 787 15.96 4.54 28.13
N GLY A 788 16.92 3.81 27.53
CA GLY A 788 16.83 3.37 26.14
C GLY A 788 16.62 4.54 25.17
N SER A 789 15.64 4.43 24.27
CA SER A 789 15.32 5.49 23.31
C SER A 789 14.71 6.76 23.94
N LYS A 790 14.26 6.71 25.21
CA LYS A 790 13.73 7.88 25.94
C LYS A 790 14.85 8.89 26.27
N ALA A 791 16.13 8.46 26.32
CA ALA A 791 17.26 9.39 26.44
C ALA A 791 17.38 10.34 25.23
N TRP A 792 17.10 9.86 24.02
CA TRP A 792 17.27 10.63 22.78
C TRP A 792 16.06 11.48 22.39
N SER A 793 14.91 11.33 23.05
CA SER A 793 13.65 11.99 22.65
C SER A 793 13.68 13.52 22.82
N TYR A 794 14.49 14.03 23.77
CA TYR A 794 14.60 15.46 24.04
C TYR A 794 15.73 16.14 23.26
N TYR A 795 16.78 15.40 22.88
CA TYR A 795 18.03 15.91 22.29
C TYR A 795 17.79 16.93 21.18
N ALA A 796 17.18 16.49 20.07
CA ALA A 796 16.95 17.35 18.89
C ALA A 796 16.09 18.58 19.24
N SER A 797 15.07 18.42 20.09
CA SER A 797 14.21 19.54 20.49
C SER A 797 14.94 20.59 21.33
N ALA A 798 15.88 20.18 22.20
CA ALA A 798 16.62 21.10 23.04
C ALA A 798 17.66 21.86 22.21
N VAL A 799 18.47 21.17 21.40
CA VAL A 799 19.51 21.81 20.60
C VAL A 799 18.93 22.71 19.49
N LEU A 800 17.80 22.36 18.88
CA LEU A 800 17.17 23.22 17.86
C LEU A 800 16.63 24.53 18.45
N ASN A 801 16.10 24.50 19.68
CA ASN A 801 15.58 25.70 20.34
C ASN A 801 16.70 26.52 21.01
N TYR A 802 17.76 25.91 21.55
CA TYR A 802 18.89 26.67 22.10
C TYR A 802 19.69 27.42 21.02
N ALA A 803 19.77 26.87 19.79
CA ALA A 803 20.29 27.60 18.63
C ALA A 803 19.41 28.80 18.22
N ALA A 804 18.10 28.75 18.49
CA ALA A 804 17.14 29.77 18.07
C ALA A 804 16.84 30.84 19.13
N GLN A 805 16.88 30.47 20.42
CA GLN A 805 16.45 31.29 21.55
C GLN A 805 17.25 30.92 22.82
N PRO A 806 18.53 31.34 22.91
CA PRO A 806 19.40 30.99 24.04
C PRO A 806 19.06 31.73 25.35
N SER A 807 18.15 32.70 25.31
CA SER A 807 17.60 33.39 26.48
C SER A 807 16.46 32.61 27.18
N HIS A 808 15.99 31.50 26.60
CA HIS A 808 15.00 30.63 27.24
C HIS A 808 15.66 29.41 27.89
N ASP A 809 15.13 28.98 29.05
CA ASP A 809 15.62 27.78 29.73
C ASP A 809 15.40 26.51 28.90
N CYS A 810 16.48 26.06 28.25
CA CYS A 810 16.51 24.85 27.45
C CYS A 810 16.96 23.61 28.24
N THR A 811 16.94 23.66 29.58
CA THR A 811 17.29 22.54 30.47
C THR A 811 16.55 21.26 30.09
N VAL A 812 17.30 20.15 30.08
CA VAL A 812 16.82 18.79 29.84
C VAL A 812 16.99 17.97 31.11
N GLU A 813 15.89 17.37 31.57
CA GLU A 813 15.83 16.51 32.74
C GLU A 813 15.56 15.06 32.34
N PHE A 814 16.45 14.15 32.75
CA PHE A 814 16.33 12.73 32.50
C PHE A 814 15.68 12.07 33.72
N THR A 815 14.47 11.51 33.54
CA THR A 815 13.69 10.90 34.63
C THR A 815 13.37 9.42 34.36
N ASP A 816 13.42 8.60 35.41
CA ASP A 816 12.99 7.20 35.36
C ASP A 816 11.45 7.08 35.22
N ASP A 817 10.94 5.85 35.09
CA ASP A 817 9.51 5.60 34.92
C ASP A 817 8.69 5.80 36.22
N LYS A 818 9.34 6.10 37.34
CA LYS A 818 8.74 6.49 38.62
C LYS A 818 8.82 8.01 38.86
N GLY A 819 9.40 8.77 37.93
CA GLY A 819 9.57 10.23 38.02
C GLY A 819 10.79 10.68 38.81
N LYS A 820 11.72 9.77 39.17
CA LYS A 820 12.98 10.13 39.84
C LYS A 820 13.94 10.76 38.82
N LEU A 821 14.50 11.92 39.16
CA LEU A 821 15.57 12.56 38.39
C LEU A 821 16.85 11.71 38.43
N LEU A 822 17.42 11.43 37.25
CA LEU A 822 18.66 10.69 37.03
C LEU A 822 19.82 11.63 36.67
N SER A 823 19.55 12.57 35.76
CA SER A 823 20.51 13.59 35.31
C SER A 823 19.79 14.85 34.84
N ARG A 824 20.50 15.98 34.83
CA ARG A 824 20.05 17.28 34.30
C ARG A 824 21.21 17.90 33.53
N VAL A 825 20.92 18.43 32.35
CA VAL A 825 21.85 19.25 31.56
C VAL A 825 21.21 20.61 31.34
N SER A 826 21.91 21.69 31.70
CA SER A 826 21.41 23.07 31.70
C SER A 826 22.39 23.97 30.95
N PRO A 827 22.01 24.57 29.82
CA PRO A 827 22.89 25.47 29.09
C PRO A 827 23.02 26.84 29.78
N LYS A 828 24.02 27.62 29.36
CA LYS A 828 24.12 29.05 29.70
C LYS A 828 22.88 29.80 29.17
N VAL A 829 22.14 30.44 30.07
CA VAL A 829 20.99 31.28 29.71
C VAL A 829 21.49 32.71 29.42
N PHE A 830 21.12 33.26 28.27
CA PHE A 830 21.43 34.63 27.88
C PHE A 830 20.37 35.60 28.41
N ASP A 831 20.69 36.89 28.48
CA ASP A 831 19.73 37.91 28.93
C ASP A 831 18.47 37.96 28.01
N GLU A 832 17.30 38.31 28.55
CA GLU A 832 16.07 38.39 27.76
C GLU A 832 16.14 39.39 26.59
N SER A 833 16.95 40.44 26.73
CA SER A 833 17.20 41.46 25.69
C SER A 833 18.17 41.01 24.60
N TYR A 834 18.91 39.92 24.80
CA TYR A 834 19.78 39.37 23.77
C TYR A 834 18.96 38.94 22.56
N THR A 835 19.32 39.45 21.38
CA THR A 835 18.67 39.15 20.10
C THR A 835 19.70 38.49 19.19
N THR A 836 19.46 37.25 18.80
CA THR A 836 20.40 36.45 17.99
C THR A 836 20.59 37.01 16.59
N ALA A 837 21.73 36.75 15.95
CA ALA A 837 21.99 37.13 14.56
C ALA A 837 20.86 36.67 13.58
N VAL A 838 20.25 35.51 13.84
CA VAL A 838 19.11 35.00 13.04
C VAL A 838 17.85 35.85 13.24
N GLU A 839 17.54 36.24 14.47
CA GLU A 839 16.41 37.13 14.80
C GLU A 839 16.64 38.54 14.23
N GLN A 840 17.85 39.09 14.33
CA GLN A 840 18.24 40.37 13.71
C GLN A 840 18.04 40.32 12.18
N LYS A 841 18.51 39.25 11.54
CA LYS A 841 18.41 39.07 10.09
C LYS A 841 16.96 38.94 9.62
N LEU A 842 16.13 38.22 10.37
CA LEU A 842 14.68 38.14 10.14
C LEU A 842 14.03 39.54 10.18
N VAL A 843 14.37 40.36 11.17
CA VAL A 843 13.84 41.73 11.31
C VAL A 843 14.26 42.64 10.15
N GLU A 844 15.51 42.57 9.70
CA GLU A 844 15.96 43.32 8.51
C GLU A 844 15.11 42.99 7.28
N ASP A 845 14.90 41.70 7.02
CA ASP A 845 14.25 41.25 5.81
C ASP A 845 12.73 41.53 5.87
N ILE A 846 12.09 41.44 7.04
CA ILE A 846 10.71 41.92 7.25
C ILE A 846 10.62 43.42 6.96
N ARG A 847 11.53 44.26 7.47
CA ARG A 847 11.50 45.71 7.22
C ARG A 847 11.60 46.04 5.73
N LYS A 848 12.45 45.33 4.98
CA LYS A 848 12.59 45.50 3.52
C LYS A 848 11.29 45.15 2.78
N GLU A 849 10.65 44.04 3.13
CA GLU A 849 9.37 43.65 2.51
C GLU A 849 8.22 44.60 2.88
N LEU A 850 8.13 45.03 4.14
CA LEU A 850 7.12 46.00 4.57
C LEU A 850 7.28 47.38 3.89
N ALA A 851 8.52 47.81 3.64
CA ALA A 851 8.80 49.03 2.86
C ALA A 851 8.27 48.95 1.41
N ASN A 852 8.17 47.73 0.85
CA ASN A 852 7.58 47.46 -0.47
C ASN A 852 6.07 47.15 -0.40
N ASP A 853 5.41 47.41 0.74
CA ASP A 853 4.01 47.03 1.01
C ASP A 853 3.73 45.50 0.89
N ARG A 854 4.75 44.65 1.06
CA ARG A 854 4.63 43.19 0.94
C ARG A 854 4.45 42.54 2.32
N GLY A 855 3.28 41.93 2.55
CA GLY A 855 2.97 41.22 3.79
C GLY A 855 3.82 39.97 4.01
N CYS A 856 4.07 39.62 5.27
CA CYS A 856 4.94 38.52 5.68
C CYS A 856 4.22 37.49 6.58
N ILE A 857 4.51 36.19 6.40
CA ILE A 857 4.13 35.11 7.32
C ILE A 857 5.39 34.45 7.87
N ILE A 858 5.48 34.37 9.20
CA ILE A 858 6.60 33.75 9.91
C ILE A 858 6.17 32.40 10.48
N PHE A 859 6.91 31.35 10.11
CA PHE A 859 6.65 29.99 10.56
C PHE A 859 7.50 29.59 11.77
N THR A 860 6.82 29.25 12.87
CA THR A 860 7.41 28.76 14.12
C THR A 860 6.84 27.39 14.49
N ASN A 861 7.63 26.52 15.16
CA ASN A 861 7.20 25.15 15.47
C ASN A 861 6.99 24.87 16.96
N PHE A 862 7.87 25.36 17.82
CA PHE A 862 7.90 24.99 19.24
C PHE A 862 7.07 25.93 20.14
N THR A 863 5.81 26.18 19.76
CA THR A 863 4.93 27.16 20.42
C THR A 863 4.48 26.80 21.84
N ASN A 864 4.61 25.54 22.26
CA ASN A 864 4.19 25.09 23.60
C ASN A 864 5.24 25.37 24.69
N LYS A 865 6.22 24.47 24.91
CA LYS A 865 7.24 24.63 25.98
C LYS A 865 8.05 25.91 25.79
N TYR A 866 8.50 26.17 24.57
CA TYR A 866 9.47 27.21 24.24
C TYR A 866 8.83 28.54 23.80
N LYS A 867 7.49 28.60 23.64
CA LYS A 867 6.73 29.84 23.32
C LYS A 867 7.30 30.66 22.14
N THR A 868 7.84 29.97 21.13
CA THR A 868 8.60 30.59 20.03
C THR A 868 7.83 31.64 19.22
N ASN A 869 6.51 31.48 19.13
CA ASN A 869 5.61 32.45 18.53
C ASN A 869 5.53 33.75 19.35
N GLU A 870 5.45 33.66 20.68
CA GLU A 870 5.46 34.80 21.59
C GLU A 870 6.82 35.51 21.58
N ARG A 871 7.93 34.77 21.49
CA ARG A 871 9.29 35.33 21.36
C ARG A 871 9.43 36.21 20.12
N ILE A 872 9.04 35.71 18.95
CA ILE A 872 9.10 36.50 17.71
C ILE A 872 8.16 37.71 17.77
N GLN A 873 6.97 37.57 18.37
CA GLN A 873 6.07 38.70 18.58
C GLN A 873 6.70 39.78 19.48
N LYS A 874 7.37 39.38 20.58
CA LYS A 874 8.10 40.30 21.48
C LYS A 874 9.17 41.09 20.71
N ILE A 875 10.05 40.40 19.98
CA ILE A 875 11.11 41.04 19.17
C ILE A 875 10.54 42.02 18.15
N LEU A 876 9.48 41.63 17.43
CA LEU A 876 8.84 42.51 16.45
C LEU A 876 8.22 43.74 17.10
N SER A 877 7.59 43.58 18.27
CA SER A 877 7.04 44.72 19.02
C SER A 877 8.12 45.69 19.52
N GLU A 878 9.28 45.18 19.97
CA GLU A 878 10.43 45.99 20.40
C GLU A 878 11.00 46.85 19.26
N VAL A 879 10.79 46.44 18.00
CA VAL A 879 11.18 47.19 16.80
C VAL A 879 10.02 47.93 16.12
N ASN A 880 8.88 48.09 16.80
CA ASN A 880 7.65 48.73 16.33
C ASN A 880 7.00 48.09 15.09
N ILE A 881 7.08 46.76 14.96
CA ILE A 881 6.38 45.96 13.95
C ILE A 881 5.24 45.20 14.63
N ASP A 882 4.00 45.55 14.30
CA ASP A 882 2.84 44.79 14.77
C ASP A 882 2.72 43.44 14.05
N ALA A 883 2.45 42.38 14.82
CA ALA A 883 2.42 41.01 14.34
C ALA A 883 1.40 40.17 15.12
N THR A 884 0.54 39.43 14.42
CA THR A 884 -0.57 38.69 15.03
C THR A 884 -0.34 37.17 14.97
N ILE A 885 -0.56 36.48 16.11
CA ILE A 885 -0.35 35.04 16.23
C ILE A 885 -1.62 34.25 15.88
N LEU A 886 -1.50 33.26 14.99
CA LEU A 886 -2.50 32.19 14.80
C LEU A 886 -2.08 30.92 15.55
N ASP A 887 -2.78 30.61 16.64
CA ASP A 887 -2.54 29.41 17.44
C ASP A 887 -3.60 28.30 17.21
N LYS A 888 -3.21 27.06 17.51
CA LYS A 888 -4.07 25.87 17.43
C LYS A 888 -5.01 25.72 18.63
N SER A 889 -4.65 26.32 19.76
CA SER A 889 -5.40 26.31 21.02
C SER A 889 -6.61 27.24 20.97
N THR A 890 -6.48 28.39 20.30
CA THR A 890 -7.52 29.41 20.16
C THR A 890 -8.47 29.11 19.00
N THR A 891 -7.96 28.62 17.86
CA THR A 891 -8.75 28.57 16.62
C THR A 891 -9.01 27.15 16.11
N THR A 892 -10.30 26.76 16.07
CA THR A 892 -10.74 25.48 15.48
C THR A 892 -10.42 25.38 13.99
N SER A 893 -10.31 24.17 13.44
CA SER A 893 -9.96 23.99 12.01
C SER A 893 -10.93 24.65 11.01
N MET A 894 -12.15 25.03 11.41
CA MET A 894 -13.04 25.83 10.55
C MET A 894 -12.78 27.33 10.75
N GLY A 895 -12.74 27.80 12.00
CA GLY A 895 -12.51 29.22 12.33
C GLY A 895 -11.18 29.82 11.87
N ARG A 896 -10.23 29.01 11.37
CA ARG A 896 -8.98 29.52 10.76
C ARG A 896 -9.21 30.26 9.44
N PHE A 897 -10.27 29.88 8.72
CA PHE A 897 -10.66 30.62 7.51
C PHE A 897 -11.20 31.98 7.91
N ASP A 898 -12.21 32.00 8.80
CA ASP A 898 -12.85 33.21 9.31
C ASP A 898 -11.82 34.18 9.92
N TRP A 899 -10.91 33.68 10.77
CA TRP A 899 -9.83 34.46 11.37
C TRP A 899 -8.88 35.07 10.32
N LEU A 900 -8.53 34.33 9.26
CA LEU A 900 -7.68 34.89 8.19
C LEU A 900 -8.42 35.98 7.43
N GLU A 901 -9.71 35.82 7.14
CA GLU A 901 -10.51 36.87 6.50
C GLU A 901 -10.66 38.12 7.40
N GLU A 902 -10.83 37.95 8.71
CA GLU A 902 -10.79 39.07 9.68
C GLU A 902 -9.44 39.81 9.64
N GLN A 903 -8.31 39.09 9.60
CA GLN A 903 -6.98 39.71 9.47
C GLN A 903 -6.77 40.41 8.12
N LYS A 904 -7.35 39.89 7.02
CA LYS A 904 -7.36 40.57 5.72
C LYS A 904 -8.13 41.89 5.80
N GLN A 905 -9.29 41.91 6.46
CA GLN A 905 -10.11 43.11 6.64
C GLN A 905 -9.45 44.16 7.54
N GLN A 906 -8.71 43.72 8.57
CA GLN A 906 -7.91 44.59 9.44
C GLN A 906 -6.64 45.12 8.78
N GLY A 907 -6.23 44.57 7.64
CA GLY A 907 -5.02 44.99 6.91
C GLY A 907 -3.70 44.48 7.53
N THR A 908 -3.76 43.48 8.41
CA THR A 908 -2.62 42.96 9.18
C THR A 908 -1.47 42.52 8.28
N LYS A 909 -0.30 43.17 8.40
CA LYS A 909 0.84 42.94 7.48
C LYS A 909 1.76 41.79 7.88
N VAL A 910 1.85 41.43 9.16
CA VAL A 910 2.73 40.34 9.64
C VAL A 910 1.93 39.33 10.47
N LEU A 911 2.01 38.06 10.09
CA LEU A 911 1.38 36.95 10.83
C LEU A 911 2.44 35.96 11.32
N ILE A 912 2.24 35.41 12.52
CA ILE A 912 3.08 34.37 13.11
C ILE A 912 2.24 33.11 13.32
N MET A 913 2.69 31.98 12.78
CA MET A 913 1.91 30.73 12.87
C MET A 913 2.79 29.48 12.73
N ASN A 914 2.22 28.30 12.96
CA ASN A 914 2.86 27.04 12.58
C ASN A 914 2.48 26.67 11.13
N ALA A 915 3.45 26.29 10.30
CA ALA A 915 3.23 25.90 8.91
C ALA A 915 2.17 24.78 8.74
N ALA A 916 2.04 23.89 9.72
CA ALA A 916 1.02 22.85 9.76
C ALA A 916 -0.44 23.37 9.88
N LEU A 917 -0.63 24.64 10.22
CA LEU A 917 -1.96 25.27 10.27
C LEU A 917 -2.46 25.66 8.87
N VAL A 918 -1.54 25.99 7.94
CA VAL A 918 -1.81 26.45 6.57
C VAL A 918 -1.42 25.47 5.47
N GLN A 919 -0.96 24.27 5.82
CA GLN A 919 -0.73 23.15 4.87
C GLN A 919 -1.89 22.95 3.88
N VAL A 920 -3.14 23.22 4.29
CA VAL A 920 -4.36 22.70 3.66
C VAL A 920 -5.37 23.81 3.40
N GLY A 921 -5.96 23.85 2.21
CA GLY A 921 -7.18 24.61 1.89
C GLY A 921 -7.12 26.14 1.90
N LEU A 922 -6.19 26.75 2.63
CA LEU A 922 -6.13 28.20 2.85
C LEU A 922 -5.44 28.95 1.71
N ASP A 923 -5.76 30.24 1.58
CA ASP A 923 -5.28 31.11 0.52
C ASP A 923 -4.68 32.39 1.12
N LEU A 924 -3.42 32.66 0.78
CA LEU A 924 -2.52 33.57 1.51
C LEU A 924 -2.00 34.71 0.62
N LEU A 925 -2.70 35.05 -0.46
CA LEU A 925 -2.23 36.00 -1.48
C LEU A 925 -1.76 37.36 -0.92
N LEU A 926 -2.37 37.88 0.16
CA LEU A 926 -1.97 39.16 0.76
C LEU A 926 -0.57 39.14 1.43
N TRP A 927 -0.02 37.97 1.71
CA TRP A 927 1.29 37.80 2.34
C TRP A 927 2.23 37.02 1.40
N PRO A 928 2.79 37.69 0.37
CA PRO A 928 3.65 37.07 -0.63
C PRO A 928 4.96 36.52 -0.06
N ASN A 929 5.39 36.99 1.12
CA ASN A 929 6.65 36.59 1.75
C ASN A 929 6.44 35.57 2.86
N LEU A 930 7.10 34.41 2.73
CA LEU A 930 7.02 33.29 3.66
C LEU A 930 8.38 33.04 4.31
N MET A 931 8.43 33.08 5.63
CA MET A 931 9.67 33.11 6.42
C MET A 931 9.71 31.93 7.38
N PHE A 932 10.45 30.88 7.02
CA PHE A 932 10.67 29.72 7.87
C PHE A 932 11.79 30.01 8.88
N TRP A 933 11.42 30.66 10.00
CA TRP A 933 12.33 30.88 11.14
C TRP A 933 12.63 29.56 11.89
N GLN A 934 11.65 28.65 11.96
CA GLN A 934 11.90 27.26 12.38
C GLN A 934 11.45 26.25 11.31
N LEU A 935 12.38 25.38 10.91
CA LEU A 935 12.13 24.27 10.00
C LEU A 935 11.34 23.14 10.68
N ASN A 936 10.58 22.39 9.86
CA ASN A 936 9.75 21.27 10.27
C ASN A 936 10.23 19.98 9.58
N ASP A 937 10.40 18.88 10.32
CA ASP A 937 10.91 17.60 9.79
C ASP A 937 9.99 16.92 8.74
N ASP A 938 8.72 17.34 8.67
CA ASP A 938 7.80 16.93 7.61
C ASP A 938 7.97 17.83 6.37
N ILE A 939 8.73 17.32 5.39
CA ILE A 939 8.92 17.99 4.09
C ILE A 939 7.59 18.33 3.39
N ASN A 940 6.52 17.56 3.62
CA ASN A 940 5.21 17.87 3.04
C ASN A 940 4.64 19.16 3.64
N ALA A 941 4.92 19.45 4.91
CA ALA A 941 4.54 20.71 5.56
C ALA A 941 5.21 21.89 4.86
N VAL A 942 6.52 21.78 4.64
CA VAL A 942 7.35 22.83 4.05
C VAL A 942 6.95 23.08 2.58
N ARG A 943 6.88 22.02 1.75
CA ARG A 943 6.46 22.12 0.34
C ARG A 943 5.06 22.72 0.20
N GLN A 944 4.09 22.27 1.00
CA GLN A 944 2.71 22.76 0.92
C GLN A 944 2.55 24.18 1.47
N ALA A 945 3.31 24.58 2.50
CA ALA A 945 3.25 25.95 3.01
C ALA A 945 3.96 26.94 2.07
N GLY A 946 5.16 26.59 1.56
CA GLY A 946 5.95 27.45 0.68
C GLY A 946 5.24 27.85 -0.62
N ARG A 947 4.39 26.98 -1.18
CA ARG A 947 3.59 27.27 -2.39
C ARG A 947 2.12 27.68 -2.06
N ARG A 948 1.89 28.33 -0.89
CA ARG A 948 0.58 28.94 -0.54
C ARG A 948 0.42 30.40 -0.95
N ALA A 949 1.50 31.16 -1.04
CA ALA A 949 1.50 32.55 -1.46
C ALA A 949 1.56 32.72 -2.99
N TRP A 950 2.33 31.85 -3.67
CA TRP A 950 2.56 31.92 -5.11
C TRP A 950 1.59 31.03 -5.90
N ARG A 951 0.57 31.64 -6.52
CA ARG A 951 -0.51 30.98 -7.28
C ARG A 951 -1.13 31.92 -8.31
N ILE A 952 -1.97 31.35 -9.19
CA ILE A 952 -2.89 32.11 -10.05
C ILE A 952 -3.71 33.08 -9.18
N GLY A 953 -3.63 34.38 -9.46
CA GLY A 953 -4.26 35.46 -8.69
C GLY A 953 -3.30 36.24 -7.78
N GLN A 954 -2.05 35.79 -7.62
CA GLN A 954 -1.00 36.57 -6.96
C GLN A 954 -0.50 37.68 -7.89
N THR A 955 -0.53 38.93 -7.42
CA THR A 955 -0.08 40.11 -8.17
C THR A 955 1.29 40.64 -7.72
N LYS A 956 1.78 40.22 -6.54
CA LYS A 956 3.08 40.64 -5.97
C LYS A 956 4.09 39.49 -6.01
N GLU A 957 5.34 39.79 -6.36
CA GLU A 957 6.45 38.83 -6.32
C GLU A 957 6.53 38.13 -4.96
N CYS A 958 6.71 36.80 -4.98
CA CYS A 958 6.76 35.97 -3.78
C CYS A 958 8.19 35.64 -3.38
N THR A 959 8.48 35.66 -2.08
CA THR A 959 9.75 35.16 -1.53
C THR A 959 9.54 34.10 -0.46
N VAL A 960 10.33 33.02 -0.49
CA VAL A 960 10.34 31.98 0.54
C VAL A 960 11.74 31.88 1.16
N ARG A 961 11.89 32.35 2.40
CA ARG A 961 13.19 32.38 3.10
C ARG A 961 13.28 31.28 4.15
N PHE A 962 14.40 30.55 4.16
CA PHE A 962 14.71 29.49 5.13
C PHE A 962 15.86 29.91 6.04
N TYR A 963 15.58 30.29 7.28
CA TYR A 963 16.60 30.77 8.21
C TYR A 963 17.29 29.58 8.91
N VAL A 964 18.63 29.56 8.89
CA VAL A 964 19.42 28.45 9.43
C VAL A 964 20.67 28.99 10.13
N ALA A 965 20.80 28.70 11.43
CA ALA A 965 22.06 28.92 12.14
C ALA A 965 23.12 27.91 11.67
N LYS A 966 24.19 28.41 11.06
CA LYS A 966 25.33 27.63 10.55
C LYS A 966 26.07 26.93 11.69
N ASN A 967 26.69 25.79 11.41
CA ASN A 967 27.42 24.97 12.39
C ASN A 967 26.56 24.50 13.58
N THR A 968 25.23 24.46 13.44
CA THR A 968 24.29 23.92 14.44
C THR A 968 23.53 22.71 13.94
N HIS A 969 22.75 22.08 14.82
CA HIS A 969 21.79 21.04 14.45
C HIS A 969 20.70 21.51 13.45
N GLN A 970 20.44 22.82 13.34
CA GLN A 970 19.51 23.36 12.33
C GLN A 970 20.04 23.12 10.90
N MET A 971 21.36 23.20 10.70
CA MET A 971 22.00 22.88 9.41
C MET A 971 21.81 21.40 9.05
N LYS A 972 22.07 20.50 10.01
CA LYS A 972 21.83 19.04 9.88
C LYS A 972 20.36 18.75 9.52
N GLN A 973 19.41 19.49 10.11
CA GLN A 973 17.98 19.39 9.81
C GLN A 973 17.65 19.90 8.39
N PHE A 974 18.19 21.05 7.98
CA PHE A 974 18.00 21.64 6.66
C PHE A 974 18.48 20.71 5.54
N GLU A 975 19.72 20.20 5.63
CA GLU A 975 20.28 19.24 4.67
C GLU A 975 19.41 18.00 4.51
N HIS A 976 18.93 17.44 5.63
CA HIS A 976 18.08 16.25 5.62
C HIS A 976 16.72 16.52 4.95
N LEU A 977 16.15 17.72 5.14
CA LEU A 977 14.93 18.15 4.45
C LEU A 977 15.17 18.37 2.96
N MET A 978 16.31 18.94 2.55
CA MET A 978 16.63 19.13 1.14
C MET A 978 16.83 17.79 0.41
N LYS A 979 17.52 16.82 1.03
CA LYS A 979 17.63 15.45 0.50
C LYS A 979 16.25 14.79 0.30
N LYS A 980 15.29 15.00 1.23
CA LYS A 980 13.90 14.57 1.05
C LYS A 980 13.18 15.31 -0.09
N ARG A 981 13.40 16.61 -0.27
CA ARG A 981 12.79 17.41 -1.35
C ARG A 981 13.22 16.89 -2.72
N ILE A 982 14.53 16.74 -2.93
CA ILE A 982 15.10 16.27 -4.20
C ILE A 982 14.60 14.86 -4.53
N ALA A 983 14.63 13.92 -3.58
CA ALA A 983 14.10 12.57 -3.78
C ALA A 983 12.60 12.54 -4.11
N ALA A 984 11.80 13.47 -3.57
CA ALA A 984 10.38 13.59 -3.90
C ALA A 984 10.15 14.17 -5.31
N LEU A 985 10.88 15.23 -5.69
CA LEU A 985 10.76 15.90 -6.98
C LEU A 985 11.19 14.99 -8.15
N LEU A 986 12.26 14.21 -7.98
CA LEU A 986 12.70 13.19 -8.95
C LEU A 986 11.63 12.13 -9.23
N VAL A 987 10.90 11.69 -8.19
CA VAL A 987 9.80 10.72 -8.30
C VAL A 987 8.54 11.32 -8.93
N GLU A 988 8.35 12.62 -8.75
CA GLU A 988 7.26 13.38 -9.35
C GLU A 988 7.56 13.84 -10.79
N GLY A 989 8.75 13.52 -11.32
CA GLY A 989 9.18 13.81 -12.69
C GLY A 989 9.69 15.23 -12.94
N ARG A 990 9.82 16.05 -11.89
CA ARG A 990 10.01 17.51 -11.99
C ARG A 990 11.45 17.97 -12.17
N ILE A 991 12.40 17.10 -11.81
CA ILE A 991 13.81 17.36 -11.98
C ILE A 991 14.32 16.35 -13.01
N GLU A 992 14.72 16.84 -14.18
CA GLU A 992 15.51 16.05 -15.11
C GLU A 992 16.81 15.62 -14.44
N ARG A 993 17.26 14.39 -14.73
CA ARG A 993 18.54 13.85 -14.25
C ARG A 993 19.73 14.55 -14.93
N SER A 994 19.91 15.84 -14.65
CA SER A 994 21.10 16.59 -15.01
C SER A 994 22.27 16.25 -14.08
N ASP A 995 23.47 16.22 -14.64
CA ASP A 995 24.61 15.43 -14.14
C ASP A 995 25.15 15.90 -12.78
N LYS A 996 24.82 17.14 -12.39
CA LYS A 996 25.14 17.69 -11.06
C LYS A 996 24.20 17.20 -9.95
N ILE A 997 22.93 16.90 -10.26
CA ILE A 997 21.94 16.44 -9.27
C ILE A 997 21.97 14.91 -9.17
N ALA A 998 22.27 14.19 -10.27
CA ALA A 998 22.42 12.75 -10.27
C ALA A 998 23.46 12.24 -9.25
N LYS A 999 24.61 12.93 -9.12
CA LYS A 999 25.65 12.65 -8.11
C LYS A 999 25.13 12.57 -6.66
N PHE A 1000 24.03 13.23 -6.31
CA PHE A 1000 23.43 13.17 -4.98
C PHE A 1000 22.48 11.96 -4.77
N ALA A 1001 22.21 11.18 -5.82
CA ALA A 1001 21.20 10.12 -5.83
C ALA A 1001 21.67 8.77 -6.42
N THR A 1002 22.81 8.70 -7.12
CA THR A 1002 23.23 7.50 -7.86
C THR A 1002 24.58 6.89 -7.47
N ASP A 1003 25.27 7.39 -6.46
CA ASP A 1003 26.50 6.75 -6.00
C ASP A 1003 26.17 5.56 -5.07
N ASN A 1004 26.60 4.37 -5.51
CA ASN A 1004 26.46 3.11 -4.79
C ASN A 1004 27.00 3.18 -3.35
N GLU A 1005 26.50 2.27 -2.51
CA GLU A 1005 26.72 2.19 -1.08
C GLU A 1005 28.19 2.21 -0.63
N SER A 1006 28.76 3.42 -0.42
CA SER A 1006 29.84 3.69 0.57
C SER A 1006 30.41 5.11 0.48
N GLY A 1007 30.46 5.74 -0.71
CA GLY A 1007 31.13 7.03 -0.92
C GLY A 1007 30.35 8.25 -0.40
N LEU A 1008 29.06 8.35 -0.75
CA LEU A 1008 28.29 9.58 -0.62
C LEU A 1008 28.25 10.17 0.79
N THR A 1009 28.15 9.34 1.83
CA THR A 1009 28.07 9.81 3.24
C THR A 1009 29.40 10.39 3.74
N ARG A 1010 30.53 10.01 3.11
CA ARG A 1010 31.87 10.44 3.51
C ARG A 1010 32.33 11.69 2.77
N ASP A 1011 31.92 11.91 1.52
CA ASP A 1011 32.29 13.12 0.77
C ASP A 1011 31.37 14.32 1.08
N LEU A 1012 30.06 14.08 1.19
CA LEU A 1012 29.07 15.10 1.56
C LEU A 1012 29.26 15.60 3.01
N ALA A 1013 30.02 14.87 3.82
CA ALA A 1013 30.42 15.25 5.18
C ALA A 1013 31.79 15.96 5.26
N ASN A 1014 32.60 15.94 4.20
CA ASN A 1014 33.98 16.46 4.25
C ASN A 1014 34.22 17.73 3.44
N ASN A 1015 33.57 17.96 2.29
CA ASN A 1015 33.85 19.14 1.45
C ASN A 1015 32.61 19.68 0.70
N LEU A 1016 31.70 20.33 1.44
CA LEU A 1016 30.79 21.34 0.88
C LEU A 1016 30.75 22.54 1.83
N SER A 1017 31.23 23.69 1.37
CA SER A 1017 31.08 24.95 2.08
C SER A 1017 29.60 25.39 2.10
N ALA A 1018 29.23 26.23 3.07
CA ALA A 1018 27.89 26.81 3.12
C ALA A 1018 27.55 27.62 1.84
N ALA A 1019 28.56 28.14 1.14
CA ALA A 1019 28.40 28.82 -0.14
C ALA A 1019 28.01 27.84 -1.27
N GLU A 1020 28.73 26.72 -1.44
CA GLU A 1020 28.43 25.72 -2.47
C GLU A 1020 27.07 25.05 -2.24
N LEU A 1021 26.68 24.83 -0.97
CA LEU A 1021 25.32 24.39 -0.63
C LEU A 1021 24.27 25.43 -1.02
N THR A 1022 24.54 26.72 -0.84
CA THR A 1022 23.64 27.81 -1.24
C THR A 1022 23.53 27.94 -2.76
N GLU A 1023 24.62 27.81 -3.51
CA GLU A 1023 24.62 27.85 -4.98
C GLU A 1023 23.97 26.62 -5.59
N THR A 1024 24.29 25.41 -5.11
CA THR A 1024 23.65 24.16 -5.52
C THR A 1024 22.14 24.23 -5.30
N TRP A 1025 21.74 24.83 -4.18
CA TRP A 1025 20.35 25.03 -3.83
C TRP A 1025 19.67 26.08 -4.72
N LYS A 1026 20.33 27.22 -5.02
CA LYS A 1026 19.79 28.23 -5.95
C LYS A 1026 19.56 27.61 -7.32
N SER A 1027 20.53 26.89 -7.86
CA SER A 1027 20.39 26.18 -9.13
C SER A 1027 19.28 25.12 -9.12
N ALA A 1028 19.05 24.44 -7.98
CA ALA A 1028 17.95 23.48 -7.84
C ALA A 1028 16.57 24.17 -7.69
N ALA A 1029 16.50 25.35 -7.06
CA ALA A 1029 15.27 26.14 -6.92
C ALA A 1029 14.91 26.88 -8.22
N GLU A 1030 15.91 27.38 -8.95
CA GLU A 1030 15.79 27.92 -10.30
C GLU A 1030 15.28 26.85 -11.27
N LYS A 1031 15.76 25.60 -11.17
CA LYS A 1031 15.21 24.46 -11.95
C LYS A 1031 13.85 23.96 -11.47
N ASP A 1032 13.41 24.30 -10.24
CA ASP A 1032 12.04 24.09 -9.72
C ASP A 1032 11.08 25.23 -10.18
N ILE A 1033 11.56 26.08 -11.10
CA ILE A 1033 10.85 27.09 -11.89
C ILE A 1033 11.18 26.84 -13.37
N ASP A 1034 10.37 26.00 -14.02
CA ASP A 1034 10.50 25.60 -15.43
C ASP A 1034 10.81 26.79 -16.38
N GLU A 1035 11.80 26.62 -17.27
CA GLU A 1035 12.20 27.61 -18.28
C GLU A 1035 11.05 28.05 -19.21
N LYS A 1036 9.98 27.24 -19.30
CA LYS A 1036 8.75 27.55 -20.05
C LYS A 1036 7.80 28.52 -19.32
N LEU A 1037 8.08 28.87 -18.07
CA LEU A 1037 7.18 29.66 -17.23
C LEU A 1037 7.27 31.14 -17.62
N ASN A 1038 6.17 31.69 -18.15
CA ASN A 1038 6.10 33.08 -18.57
C ASN A 1038 6.06 34.02 -17.35
N VAL A 1039 7.21 34.54 -16.93
CA VAL A 1039 7.31 35.48 -15.81
C VAL A 1039 7.01 36.90 -16.29
N VAL A 1040 6.06 37.56 -15.63
CA VAL A 1040 5.57 38.90 -15.97
C VAL A 1040 5.73 39.86 -14.79
N SER A 1041 5.89 41.15 -15.07
CA SER A 1041 5.99 42.21 -14.05
C SER A 1041 4.71 42.32 -13.21
N GLU A 1042 4.80 42.91 -12.00
CA GLU A 1042 3.61 43.16 -11.16
C GLU A 1042 2.60 44.10 -11.85
N GLU A 1043 3.07 45.01 -12.70
CA GLU A 1043 2.26 46.01 -13.41
C GLU A 1043 1.49 45.40 -14.60
N ASP A 1044 2.15 44.53 -15.39
CA ASP A 1044 1.58 43.92 -16.59
C ASP A 1044 0.71 42.69 -16.29
N TYR A 1045 0.96 42.02 -15.15
CA TYR A 1045 0.31 40.76 -14.78
C TYR A 1045 -1.23 40.77 -14.89
N PRO A 1046 -1.96 41.80 -14.40
CA PRO A 1046 -3.43 41.82 -14.49
C PRO A 1046 -3.98 41.87 -15.93
N ALA A 1047 -3.26 42.46 -16.88
CA ALA A 1047 -3.64 42.46 -18.28
C ALA A 1047 -3.31 41.09 -18.92
N ALA A 1048 -2.07 40.64 -18.76
CA ALA A 1048 -1.56 39.41 -19.35
C ALA A 1048 -2.35 38.18 -18.90
N ILE A 1049 -2.74 38.08 -17.61
CA ILE A 1049 -3.48 36.92 -17.09
C ILE A 1049 -4.90 36.83 -17.69
N ASN A 1050 -5.57 37.97 -17.89
CA ASN A 1050 -6.92 38.02 -18.46
C ASN A 1050 -6.90 37.67 -19.96
N GLU A 1051 -5.91 38.15 -20.70
CA GLU A 1051 -5.70 37.81 -22.10
C GLU A 1051 -5.38 36.31 -22.27
N ALA A 1052 -4.44 35.78 -21.48
CA ALA A 1052 -4.09 34.36 -21.49
C ALA A 1052 -5.30 33.47 -21.18
N PHE A 1053 -6.11 33.80 -20.16
CA PHE A 1053 -7.34 33.07 -19.87
C PHE A 1053 -8.33 33.08 -21.04
N LYS A 1054 -8.49 34.22 -21.73
CA LYS A 1054 -9.38 34.34 -22.91
C LYS A 1054 -8.90 33.44 -24.06
N ILE A 1055 -7.62 33.52 -24.42
CA ILE A 1055 -7.01 32.76 -25.53
C ILE A 1055 -7.07 31.25 -25.25
N LEU A 1056 -6.57 30.81 -24.09
CA LEU A 1056 -6.47 29.39 -23.74
C LEU A 1056 -7.84 28.73 -23.54
N THR A 1057 -8.84 29.50 -23.08
CA THR A 1057 -10.23 29.04 -23.00
C THR A 1057 -10.86 28.87 -24.38
N ALA A 1058 -10.59 29.78 -25.32
CA ALA A 1058 -11.04 29.66 -26.70
C ALA A 1058 -10.38 28.46 -27.40
N GLU A 1059 -9.07 28.26 -27.20
CA GLU A 1059 -8.36 27.09 -27.73
C GLU A 1059 -8.93 25.79 -27.19
N THR A 1060 -9.27 25.72 -25.90
CA THR A 1060 -9.90 24.51 -25.33
C THR A 1060 -11.28 24.24 -25.95
N LYS A 1061 -12.08 25.28 -26.23
CA LYS A 1061 -13.36 25.13 -26.96
C LYS A 1061 -13.15 24.65 -28.40
N ARG A 1062 -12.12 25.14 -29.09
CA ARG A 1062 -11.71 24.69 -30.43
C ARG A 1062 -11.32 23.21 -30.43
N LEU A 1063 -10.41 22.80 -29.52
CA LEU A 1063 -9.99 21.41 -29.33
C LEU A 1063 -11.18 20.48 -29.01
N CYS A 1064 -12.15 20.97 -28.24
CA CYS A 1064 -13.37 20.22 -27.90
C CYS A 1064 -14.43 20.21 -29.01
N GLY A 1065 -14.27 20.96 -30.11
CA GLY A 1065 -15.26 21.08 -31.19
C GLY A 1065 -16.55 21.80 -30.78
N VAL A 1066 -16.43 22.84 -29.94
CA VAL A 1066 -17.58 23.59 -29.36
C VAL A 1066 -17.70 25.03 -29.91
N SER A 1067 -16.79 25.48 -30.79
CA SER A 1067 -16.82 26.83 -31.36
C SER A 1067 -16.12 26.96 -32.72
N ASP A 1068 -16.73 27.71 -33.62
CA ASP A 1068 -16.20 28.12 -34.93
C ASP A 1068 -15.38 29.41 -34.82
N PHE A 1069 -14.21 29.37 -34.15
CA PHE A 1069 -13.37 30.56 -33.94
C PHE A 1069 -11.94 30.36 -34.43
N GLU A 1070 -11.52 31.19 -35.39
CA GLU A 1070 -10.12 31.37 -35.80
C GLU A 1070 -9.50 32.52 -35.00
N PRO A 1071 -8.42 32.30 -34.22
CA PRO A 1071 -7.73 33.39 -33.54
C PRO A 1071 -6.81 34.15 -34.50
N GLU A 1072 -6.98 35.47 -34.61
CA GLU A 1072 -5.95 36.35 -35.17
C GLU A 1072 -4.72 36.31 -34.25
N ILE A 1073 -3.64 35.67 -34.72
CA ILE A 1073 -2.36 35.60 -34.00
C ILE A 1073 -1.63 36.95 -34.15
N PRO A 1074 -1.31 37.67 -33.06
CA PRO A 1074 -0.50 38.89 -33.14
C PRO A 1074 0.92 38.54 -33.59
N ARG A 1075 1.28 38.83 -34.84
CA ARG A 1075 2.66 38.74 -35.31
C ARG A 1075 3.49 39.87 -34.71
N LYS A 1076 4.43 39.55 -33.80
CA LYS A 1076 5.81 40.07 -33.73
C LYS A 1076 6.56 39.62 -32.46
N VAL A 1077 7.59 38.79 -32.64
CA VAL A 1077 8.99 39.12 -32.29
C VAL A 1077 9.84 38.58 -33.45
N GLU A 1078 10.98 39.20 -33.75
CA GLU A 1078 11.72 39.02 -35.00
C GLU A 1078 12.54 37.72 -35.07
N ASP A 1079 12.37 36.97 -36.16
CA ASP A 1079 13.29 35.90 -36.55
C ASP A 1079 14.69 36.45 -36.85
N LYS A 1080 15.72 35.82 -36.28
CA LYS A 1080 17.07 35.85 -36.85
C LYS A 1080 17.62 34.44 -37.05
N LYS A 1081 17.67 34.07 -38.34
CA LYS A 1081 18.39 32.93 -38.95
C LYS A 1081 17.77 31.55 -38.77
N SER A 1082 16.73 31.29 -39.55
CA SER A 1082 16.55 29.97 -40.16
C SER A 1082 17.59 29.74 -41.26
N ILE A 1083 18.10 28.50 -41.35
CA ILE A 1083 18.75 27.96 -42.55
C ILE A 1083 17.71 27.00 -43.16
N GLY A 1084 17.45 27.14 -44.46
CA GLY A 1084 16.29 26.51 -45.10
C GLY A 1084 16.47 25.02 -45.39
N MET A 1085 15.34 24.32 -45.46
CA MET A 1085 15.18 23.09 -46.21
C MET A 1085 14.00 23.27 -47.18
N ASP A 1086 14.31 23.59 -48.42
CA ASP A 1086 13.39 23.39 -49.53
C ASP A 1086 13.29 21.90 -49.88
N HIS A 1087 12.21 21.54 -50.59
CA HIS A 1087 11.84 20.21 -51.07
C HIS A 1087 11.23 19.25 -50.03
N ILE A 1088 9.90 19.13 -50.07
CA ILE A 1088 9.23 17.91 -50.52
C ILE A 1088 7.96 18.34 -51.29
N GLN A 1089 7.85 17.90 -52.56
CA GLN A 1089 6.63 18.08 -53.35
C GLN A 1089 5.55 17.09 -52.91
N GLY A 1090 4.30 17.52 -52.94
CA GLY A 1090 3.20 16.80 -52.30
C GLY A 1090 2.63 15.61 -53.08
N ILE A 1091 1.78 14.84 -52.38
CA ILE A 1091 0.85 13.87 -52.97
C ILE A 1091 -0.55 14.19 -52.41
N SER A 1092 -1.53 14.29 -53.30
CA SER A 1092 -2.92 14.62 -52.97
C SER A 1092 -3.70 13.44 -52.40
N VAL A 1093 -4.51 13.66 -51.36
CA VAL A 1093 -5.47 12.67 -50.84
C VAL A 1093 -6.89 13.03 -51.30
N SER A 1094 -7.53 12.15 -52.06
CA SER A 1094 -8.92 12.30 -52.53
C SER A 1094 -9.95 11.82 -51.50
N LYS A 1095 -11.06 12.55 -51.36
CA LYS A 1095 -12.22 12.23 -50.49
C LYS A 1095 -13.26 11.35 -51.20
N THR A 1096 -13.80 10.34 -50.51
CA THR A 1096 -15.19 9.77 -50.59
C THR A 1096 -15.23 8.50 -49.70
N GLU A 1097 -16.33 8.06 -49.07
CA GLU A 1097 -17.57 8.69 -48.59
C GLU A 1097 -18.21 7.79 -47.49
N LYS A 1098 -19.37 8.16 -46.91
CA LYS A 1098 -19.95 7.51 -45.71
C LYS A 1098 -20.85 6.29 -46.00
N THR A 1099 -20.89 5.32 -45.09
CA THR A 1099 -22.17 4.68 -44.65
C THR A 1099 -22.10 4.15 -43.21
N LEU A 1100 -23.25 4.11 -42.53
CA LEU A 1100 -23.47 3.67 -41.15
C LEU A 1100 -24.32 2.39 -41.10
N LYS A 1101 -24.00 1.42 -40.22
CA LYS A 1101 -24.98 0.73 -39.33
C LYS A 1101 -24.36 -0.27 -38.33
N ILE A 1102 -25.22 -0.80 -37.46
CA ILE A 1102 -25.05 -1.31 -36.08
C ILE A 1102 -26.00 -2.56 -35.97
N ASP A 1103 -25.79 -3.67 -35.22
CA ASP A 1103 -25.20 -3.84 -33.88
C ASP A 1103 -24.61 -5.25 -33.53
N ILE A 1104 -23.84 -5.31 -32.43
CA ILE A 1104 -23.70 -6.35 -31.35
C ILE A 1104 -23.93 -7.88 -31.60
N ILE A 1105 -22.86 -8.67 -31.33
CA ILE A 1105 -22.74 -10.04 -30.75
C ILE A 1105 -23.52 -11.24 -31.38
N GLN A 1106 -22.77 -12.21 -31.94
CA GLN A 1106 -22.92 -13.69 -31.71
C GLN A 1106 -21.75 -14.51 -32.34
N TYR A 1107 -21.26 -15.54 -31.63
CA TYR A 1107 -20.06 -16.34 -31.97
C TYR A 1107 -20.29 -17.42 -33.06
N LYS A 1108 -19.22 -17.79 -33.79
CA LYS A 1108 -18.96 -19.13 -34.36
C LYS A 1108 -17.54 -19.29 -34.90
N THR A 1109 -16.81 -20.32 -34.46
CA THR A 1109 -15.52 -20.75 -35.05
C THR A 1109 -15.74 -21.71 -36.22
N THR A 1110 -14.83 -21.70 -37.21
CA THR A 1110 -14.90 -22.61 -38.37
C THR A 1110 -13.52 -23.16 -38.73
N PRO A 1111 -13.25 -24.47 -38.63
CA PRO A 1111 -11.98 -25.05 -39.05
C PRO A 1111 -11.93 -25.19 -40.59
N VAL A 1112 -10.98 -24.52 -41.22
CA VAL A 1112 -10.71 -24.64 -42.67
C VAL A 1112 -9.52 -25.58 -42.88
N ARG A 1113 -9.75 -26.72 -43.52
CA ARG A 1113 -8.68 -27.67 -43.89
C ARG A 1113 -8.15 -27.35 -45.29
N ILE A 1114 -6.90 -26.91 -45.36
CA ILE A 1114 -6.20 -26.67 -46.63
C ILE A 1114 -5.48 -27.96 -47.04
N LYS A 1115 -5.80 -28.50 -48.22
CA LYS A 1115 -5.01 -29.55 -48.89
C LYS A 1115 -4.20 -28.92 -50.02
N MET A 1116 -2.91 -29.25 -50.12
CA MET A 1116 -2.19 -29.04 -51.36
C MET A 1116 -2.72 -29.97 -52.45
N LYS A 1117 -2.78 -29.48 -53.69
CA LYS A 1117 -3.18 -30.28 -54.84
C LYS A 1117 -2.06 -31.31 -55.10
N ASN A 1118 -2.39 -32.60 -55.02
CA ASN A 1118 -1.51 -33.76 -55.24
C ASN A 1118 -0.53 -34.12 -54.09
N SER A 1119 -0.90 -33.95 -52.81
CA SER A 1119 -0.27 -34.70 -51.70
C SER A 1119 -1.30 -35.26 -50.72
N GLU A 1120 -1.06 -36.46 -50.18
CA GLU A 1120 -1.90 -37.07 -49.15
C GLU A 1120 -1.48 -36.70 -47.72
N THR A 1121 -0.33 -36.04 -47.55
CA THR A 1121 0.17 -35.53 -46.27
C THR A 1121 -0.59 -34.28 -45.83
N PHE A 1122 -1.12 -34.30 -44.60
CA PHE A 1122 -1.77 -33.17 -43.95
C PHE A 1122 -0.73 -32.23 -43.33
N ILE A 1123 -0.84 -30.92 -43.58
CA ILE A 1123 0.05 -29.89 -43.04
C ILE A 1123 -0.80 -28.94 -42.18
N GLN A 1124 -0.77 -29.15 -40.87
CA GLN A 1124 -1.42 -28.38 -39.80
C GLN A 1124 -2.96 -28.26 -39.84
N ASP A 1125 -3.61 -28.50 -38.69
CA ASP A 1125 -4.91 -27.89 -38.37
C ASP A 1125 -4.63 -26.46 -37.86
N GLN A 1126 -5.09 -25.43 -38.57
CA GLN A 1126 -5.13 -24.06 -38.05
C GLN A 1126 -6.49 -23.78 -37.40
N LEU A 1127 -6.47 -23.40 -36.12
CA LEU A 1127 -7.57 -22.69 -35.48
C LEU A 1127 -7.42 -21.20 -35.77
N VAL A 1128 -8.15 -20.71 -36.77
CA VAL A 1128 -8.33 -19.26 -36.96
C VAL A 1128 -9.46 -18.80 -36.06
N PHE A 1129 -9.09 -18.03 -35.04
CA PHE A 1129 -10.00 -17.16 -34.33
C PHE A 1129 -10.16 -15.88 -35.15
N ASP A 1130 -11.40 -15.44 -35.36
CA ASP A 1130 -11.68 -14.05 -35.71
C ASP A 1130 -12.50 -13.51 -34.52
N PHE A 1131 -11.77 -12.89 -33.58
CA PHE A 1131 -11.98 -12.82 -32.12
C PHE A 1131 -11.68 -14.10 -31.32
#